data_AF-A0A1Q3HAA7-F1
#
_entry.id   AF-A0A1Q3HAA7-F1
#
_cell.length_a   1.000
_cell.length_b   1.000
_cell.length_c   1.000
_cell.angle_alpha   90.00
_cell.angle_beta   90.00
_cell.angle_gamma   90.00
#
_symmetry.space_group_name_H-M   'P 1'
#
loop_
_entity.id
_entity.type
_entity.pdbx_description
1 polymer ?
#
loop_
_entity_poly.entity_id
_entity_poly.type
_entity_poly.pdbx_seq_one_letter_code
_entity_poly.pdbx_strand_id
1 'polypeptide(L)'
;MRLVRNPFRGLQLVLLLREDYLGRFRARLHGSFELLEHGIRLGPLTVREMEEVARRLAASGVPAQDWPEHELRKLMLQMRMPGQDATGEAEVQAAFAQIVCRALWEERATGRAVDERVEAEPILHRYLDVTLEELGPLAADARRLLEEYLVASDGSRTLLTEQQARAALPPGQADRVLTTLEGSAVLRAGEHQGSRYFELGHDWLAKKVFELRRERLRHEEARRRIEWERARWRRLRLISVLALTVAVAMGGLFLWAMAQAERARGQSLMSGARELLERGQSAMAMKLLLEIHRPERIRGWKTLAYGAMARSAPEVTFHASGAVYAARFSPDGQHVVTASEDGTAQVWRTDGTGLSVRLKGHEGLLTSAAFSPDGRFIVTASWDGTARVWRADGTGRSVELKGHTGPVVSATFSPDGQSVVTASFDGTARVWPVDGTGSAVVLRGHAARVESSAFSPDGQSIVTASSDGTARVWRTDGKGAPRVLKGHTGAVMSAAFSPDGQSIVTASWDGTARVWRAHGPGEPRVLKGHTGPVVSAAFSPDGQSIATASWDGTARVWRVDGKGEPRVLKGHTAQVQSATFSPDGQSVVTASWDGTARVWRAHGPGQPVELEGHKGLLMSATFSPDGQRIVTASWDGTARVWRAEGSTKPVVLRGHAGPVTSAAFGPDGQRIVTASWDGTARVWRADGTGEPVVLQGHAAQVQSAALSPDGQSVVTASFDGTARVWRADGTGQPLVLQGHAGVVTSAVFSPDGQRIVTASSDGTARVWLADGTGEPVVLRGHAAQVQSAAFSPDGQSVVTASWDGTARVWRADGTGQPLVLQGHAGVVTSAVFSPDGQRIVTASSDGTARVWRADGTGEPLVLRSHTGPVRSAAFSPDGQRLVTSGDDETAQVWRADGTGEPLVLQGHTGPVQSAAFSPDGQHLVTAGNDGTARSWPLLSIPELQRHLRDDNKDCLTPDLRETYLYEKESRARGHYAGCERTHGRST
;
A
#
# COMPACT_ATOMS: atom_id res chain seq x y z
N MET A 1 39.57 111.79 48.28
CA MET A 1 40.18 112.71 49.27
C MET A 1 41.12 111.88 50.14
N ARG A 2 42.33 112.30 50.53
CA ARG A 2 42.99 113.63 50.50
C ARG A 2 44.47 113.46 50.11
N LEU A 3 45.05 114.34 49.28
CA LEU A 3 46.42 114.91 49.39
C LEU A 3 46.89 115.64 48.08
N VAL A 4 47.64 116.73 48.29
CA VAL A 4 48.65 117.41 47.44
C VAL A 4 48.30 117.89 46.01
N ARG A 5 48.31 119.23 45.88
CA ARG A 5 48.18 120.03 44.64
C ARG A 5 49.47 120.12 43.80
N ASN A 6 50.13 119.01 43.44
CA ASN A 6 51.25 119.03 42.47
C ASN A 6 51.00 118.03 41.33
N PRO A 7 51.12 118.43 40.05
CA PRO A 7 50.89 117.52 38.92
C PRO A 7 52.05 116.55 38.72
N PHE A 8 51.83 115.28 39.06
CA PHE A 8 52.76 114.19 38.76
C PHE A 8 52.72 113.85 37.25
N ARG A 9 53.82 114.08 36.53
CA ARG A 9 54.02 113.52 35.18
C ARG A 9 54.47 112.05 35.30
N GLY A 10 53.86 111.16 34.52
CA GLY A 10 54.31 109.77 34.33
C GLY A 10 53.44 108.67 34.96
N LEU A 11 52.33 109.00 35.63
CA LEU A 11 51.44 107.99 36.22
C LEU A 11 50.39 107.49 35.20
N GLN A 12 50.63 106.36 34.55
CA GLN A 12 49.60 105.66 33.76
C GLN A 12 48.77 104.75 34.67
N LEU A 13 47.44 104.90 34.61
CA LEU A 13 46.50 104.18 35.47
C LEU A 13 45.54 103.37 34.58
N VAL A 14 45.82 102.07 34.44
CA VAL A 14 45.04 101.14 33.61
C VAL A 14 43.91 100.52 34.45
N LEU A 15 42.66 100.78 34.07
CA LEU A 15 41.47 100.23 34.73
C LEU A 15 40.84 99.15 33.84
N LEU A 16 40.94 97.89 34.27
CA LEU A 16 40.28 96.77 33.60
C LEU A 16 38.79 96.73 34.02
N LEU A 17 37.89 96.79 33.04
CA LEU A 17 36.44 96.66 33.23
C LEU A 17 35.90 95.63 32.24
N ARG A 18 34.98 94.77 32.71
CA ARG A 18 34.22 93.83 31.85
C ARG A 18 33.38 94.62 30.86
N GLU A 19 33.29 94.16 29.60
CA GLU A 19 32.66 94.91 28.49
C GLU A 19 31.24 95.39 28.82
N ASP A 20 30.44 94.55 29.47
CA ASP A 20 29.06 94.81 29.93
C ASP A 20 28.92 96.06 30.83
N TYR A 21 30.00 96.45 31.51
CA TYR A 21 30.09 97.63 32.38
C TYR A 21 30.72 98.84 31.69
N LEU A 22 31.57 98.60 30.68
CA LEU A 22 32.30 99.62 29.93
C LEU A 22 31.35 100.62 29.26
N GLY A 23 30.22 100.14 28.73
CA GLY A 23 29.14 100.99 28.19
C GLY A 23 28.49 101.89 29.23
N ARG A 24 28.14 101.37 30.42
CA ARG A 24 27.52 102.17 31.50
C ARG A 24 28.50 103.15 32.14
N PHE A 25 29.78 102.79 32.18
CA PHE A 25 30.86 103.66 32.67
C PHE A 25 31.11 104.84 31.71
N ARG A 26 31.19 104.57 30.39
CA ARG A 26 31.25 105.62 29.34
C ARG A 26 30.04 106.56 29.39
N ALA A 27 28.83 106.04 29.67
CA ALA A 27 27.63 106.87 29.81
C ALA A 27 27.63 107.76 31.06
N ARG A 28 28.15 107.28 32.21
CA ARG A 28 28.19 108.06 33.47
C ARG A 28 29.27 109.15 33.51
N LEU A 29 30.29 109.08 32.65
CA LEU A 29 31.34 110.09 32.54
C LEU A 29 31.04 111.20 31.51
N HIS A 30 29.89 111.13 30.83
CA HIS A 30 29.51 112.00 29.71
C HIS A 30 29.06 113.41 30.17
N GLY A 31 29.99 114.13 30.81
CA GLY A 31 29.78 115.47 31.36
C GLY A 31 30.94 116.00 32.23
N SER A 32 31.87 115.13 32.65
CA SER A 32 32.97 115.47 33.58
C SER A 32 34.32 115.55 32.86
N PHE A 33 34.45 116.48 31.90
CA PHE A 33 35.51 116.42 30.87
C PHE A 33 36.94 116.85 31.27
N GLU A 34 37.14 117.45 32.45
CA GLU A 34 38.45 118.02 32.86
C GLU A 34 39.53 116.99 33.30
N LEU A 35 39.26 115.68 33.25
CA LEU A 35 40.20 114.63 33.68
C LEU A 35 40.86 113.82 32.55
N LEU A 36 40.62 114.17 31.27
CA LEU A 36 41.07 113.37 30.12
C LEU A 36 42.09 114.03 29.18
N GLU A 37 42.64 115.21 29.50
CA GLU A 37 43.76 115.79 28.74
C GLU A 37 45.14 115.18 29.08
N HIS A 38 45.22 114.17 29.98
CA HIS A 38 46.49 113.59 30.45
C HIS A 38 46.61 112.07 30.18
N GLY A 39 46.25 111.65 28.95
CA GLY A 39 46.78 110.40 28.36
C GLY A 39 46.18 109.07 28.84
N ILE A 40 44.91 109.04 29.26
CA ILE A 40 44.22 107.82 29.68
C ILE A 40 43.49 107.17 28.48
N ARG A 41 43.99 106.03 27.99
CA ARG A 41 43.32 105.20 26.94
C ARG A 41 42.29 104.27 27.60
N LEU A 42 41.03 104.33 27.16
CA LEU A 42 39.94 103.45 27.61
C LEU A 42 39.46 102.51 26.49
N GLY A 43 40.17 101.39 26.32
CA GLY A 43 39.87 100.31 25.37
C GLY A 43 40.51 98.99 25.79
N PRO A 44 40.33 97.91 25.02
CA PRO A 44 41.02 96.63 25.26
C PRO A 44 42.54 96.78 25.08
N LEU A 45 43.29 95.97 25.82
CA LEU A 45 44.76 95.91 25.73
C LEU A 45 45.17 95.10 24.49
N THR A 46 46.14 95.61 23.72
CA THR A 46 46.77 94.80 22.67
C THR A 46 47.71 93.74 23.25
N VAL A 47 48.10 92.75 22.45
CA VAL A 47 49.10 91.73 22.78
C VAL A 47 50.38 92.37 23.30
N ARG A 48 50.89 93.43 22.65
CA ARG A 48 52.09 94.15 23.10
C ARG A 48 51.89 94.89 24.42
N GLU A 49 50.73 95.51 24.64
CA GLU A 49 50.43 96.20 25.89
C GLU A 49 50.28 95.21 27.07
N MET A 50 49.57 94.09 26.87
CA MET A 50 49.38 93.07 27.92
C MET A 50 50.68 92.33 28.23
N GLU A 51 51.55 92.11 27.24
CA GLU A 51 52.90 91.58 27.39
C GLU A 51 53.78 92.50 28.27
N GLU A 52 53.73 93.82 28.07
CA GLU A 52 54.46 94.77 28.93
C GLU A 52 53.88 94.81 30.36
N VAL A 53 52.55 94.78 30.50
CA VAL A 53 51.87 94.76 31.81
C VAL A 53 52.18 93.50 32.59
N ALA A 54 52.04 92.32 31.99
CA ALA A 54 52.30 91.04 32.68
C ALA A 54 53.78 90.89 33.08
N ARG A 55 54.72 91.36 32.24
CA ARG A 55 56.16 91.36 32.55
C ARG A 55 56.48 92.27 33.75
N ARG A 56 55.92 93.49 33.78
CA ARG A 56 56.06 94.41 34.93
C ARG A 56 55.44 93.82 36.20
N LEU A 57 54.25 93.23 36.11
CA LEU A 57 53.58 92.61 37.26
C LEU A 57 54.39 91.43 37.82
N ALA A 58 54.87 90.52 36.97
CA ALA A 58 55.71 89.39 37.38
C ALA A 58 57.01 89.84 38.07
N ALA A 59 57.68 90.86 37.53
CA ALA A 59 58.89 91.44 38.12
C ALA A 59 58.63 92.19 39.45
N SER A 60 57.38 92.60 39.72
CA SER A 60 56.96 93.28 40.96
C SER A 60 56.25 92.37 41.98
N GLY A 61 56.02 91.10 41.64
CA GLY A 61 55.36 90.11 42.50
C GLY A 61 56.22 89.65 43.67
N VAL A 62 55.66 88.80 44.54
CA VAL A 62 56.37 88.18 45.67
C VAL A 62 56.07 86.67 45.70
N PRO A 63 56.95 85.80 45.16
CA PRO A 63 58.26 86.10 44.59
C PRO A 63 58.20 86.87 43.25
N ALA A 64 59.21 87.71 43.04
CA ALA A 64 59.44 88.38 41.75
C ALA A 64 59.99 87.37 40.73
N GLN A 65 59.54 87.46 39.49
CA GLN A 65 59.89 86.52 38.43
C GLN A 65 60.22 87.26 37.13
N ASP A 66 61.30 86.86 36.45
CA ASP A 66 61.61 87.32 35.09
C ASP A 66 60.93 86.41 34.06
N TRP A 67 60.27 87.04 33.09
CA TRP A 67 59.33 86.41 32.15
C TRP A 67 59.74 86.74 30.71
N PRO A 68 60.33 85.79 29.97
CA PRO A 68 60.87 86.04 28.63
C PRO A 68 59.86 86.64 27.64
N GLU A 69 60.24 87.73 26.98
CA GLU A 69 59.37 88.50 26.07
C GLU A 69 58.73 87.62 24.99
N HIS A 70 59.52 86.76 24.34
CA HIS A 70 59.05 85.90 23.24
C HIS A 70 58.02 84.85 23.70
N GLU A 71 58.17 84.32 24.93
CA GLU A 71 57.30 83.32 25.53
C GLU A 71 55.97 83.97 25.92
N LEU A 72 56.04 85.11 26.61
CA LEU A 72 54.89 85.89 27.01
C LEU A 72 54.09 86.39 25.80
N ARG A 73 54.77 86.85 24.73
CA ARG A 73 54.12 87.17 23.45
C ARG A 73 53.37 85.99 22.86
N LYS A 74 54.01 84.81 22.81
CA LYS A 74 53.40 83.58 22.28
C LYS A 74 52.17 83.15 23.10
N LEU A 75 52.19 83.39 24.41
CA LEU A 75 51.06 83.13 25.30
C LEU A 75 49.93 84.15 25.09
N MET A 76 50.24 85.46 25.04
CA MET A 76 49.26 86.52 24.75
C MET A 76 48.59 86.34 23.38
N LEU A 77 49.34 85.89 22.36
CA LEU A 77 48.81 85.58 21.03
C LEU A 77 47.80 84.42 21.02
N GLN A 78 47.85 83.49 21.98
CA GLN A 78 46.82 82.44 22.15
C GLN A 78 45.55 82.97 22.81
N MET A 79 45.66 84.09 23.54
CA MET A 79 44.56 84.71 24.31
C MET A 79 43.98 85.95 23.60
N ARG A 80 44.30 86.14 22.32
CA ARG A 80 43.74 87.20 21.48
C ARG A 80 42.25 86.98 21.18
N MET A 81 41.53 88.04 20.83
CA MET A 81 40.13 87.96 20.43
C MET A 81 39.96 87.04 19.19
N PRO A 82 38.98 86.11 19.19
CA PRO A 82 38.76 85.20 18.08
C PRO A 82 38.48 85.94 16.76
N GLY A 83 39.10 85.48 15.68
CA GLY A 83 38.98 86.10 14.36
C GLY A 83 39.96 87.24 14.06
N GLN A 84 40.80 87.66 15.01
CA GLN A 84 41.91 88.58 14.76
C GLN A 84 43.20 87.85 14.35
N ASP A 85 44.01 88.49 13.52
CA ASP A 85 45.33 87.99 13.11
C ASP A 85 46.32 87.92 14.29
N ALA A 86 47.28 87.00 14.21
CA ALA A 86 48.26 86.76 15.26
C ALA A 86 49.39 87.82 15.30
N THR A 87 49.03 89.08 15.55
CA THR A 87 49.96 90.22 15.58
C THR A 87 50.06 90.86 16.97
N GLY A 88 51.09 91.68 17.20
CA GLY A 88 51.26 92.42 18.47
C GLY A 88 50.21 93.50 18.74
N GLU A 89 49.43 93.89 17.73
CA GLU A 89 48.35 94.88 17.84
C GLU A 89 46.96 94.23 17.99
N ALA A 90 46.86 92.90 17.97
CA ALA A 90 45.61 92.19 18.26
C ALA A 90 45.18 92.40 19.72
N GLU A 91 43.88 92.48 19.96
CA GLU A 91 43.28 92.71 21.28
C GLU A 91 43.27 91.41 22.09
N VAL A 92 43.66 91.48 23.37
CA VAL A 92 43.71 90.32 24.28
C VAL A 92 42.42 90.23 25.09
N GLN A 93 41.91 89.00 25.27
CA GLN A 93 40.89 88.67 26.26
C GLN A 93 41.46 88.84 27.67
N ALA A 94 41.51 90.08 28.16
CA ALA A 94 42.30 90.46 29.33
C ALA A 94 41.92 89.70 30.62
N ALA A 95 40.65 89.29 30.78
CA ALA A 95 40.21 88.45 31.89
C ALA A 95 40.70 86.99 31.78
N PHE A 96 40.80 86.44 30.56
CA PHE A 96 41.44 85.13 30.35
C PHE A 96 42.95 85.21 30.60
N ALA A 97 43.60 86.26 30.08
CA ALA A 97 45.01 86.53 30.33
C ALA A 97 45.33 86.73 31.81
N GLN A 98 44.45 87.37 32.59
CA GLN A 98 44.61 87.49 34.04
C GLN A 98 44.63 86.13 34.75
N ILE A 99 43.74 85.19 34.39
CA ILE A 99 43.70 83.84 34.98
C ILE A 99 44.95 83.05 34.58
N VAL A 100 45.31 83.04 33.29
CA VAL A 100 46.46 82.27 32.78
C VAL A 100 47.79 82.82 33.30
N CYS A 101 47.96 84.14 33.39
CA CYS A 101 49.14 84.73 34.03
C CYS A 101 49.19 84.41 35.53
N ARG A 102 48.07 84.48 36.26
CA ARG A 102 48.05 84.12 37.68
C ARG A 102 48.47 82.65 37.88
N ALA A 103 47.89 81.74 37.12
CA ALA A 103 48.25 80.31 37.14
C ALA A 103 49.73 80.07 36.79
N LEU A 104 50.25 80.70 35.73
CA LEU A 104 51.68 80.57 35.35
C LEU A 104 52.62 81.12 36.43
N TRP A 105 52.23 82.21 37.10
CA TRP A 105 53.00 82.79 38.20
C TRP A 105 53.00 81.88 39.45
N GLU A 106 51.85 81.29 39.79
CA GLU A 106 51.72 80.32 40.89
C GLU A 106 52.49 79.00 40.58
N GLU A 107 52.44 78.50 39.35
CA GLU A 107 53.26 77.33 38.91
C GLU A 107 54.77 77.61 39.00
N ARG A 108 55.24 78.76 38.49
CA ARG A 108 56.65 79.16 38.58
C ARG A 108 57.10 79.42 40.02
N ALA A 109 56.24 79.99 40.87
CA ALA A 109 56.55 80.24 42.28
C ALA A 109 56.76 78.95 43.10
N THR A 110 56.14 77.84 42.69
CA THR A 110 56.30 76.52 43.32
C THR A 110 57.47 75.70 42.77
N GLY A 111 58.29 76.27 41.87
CA GLY A 111 59.49 75.62 41.35
C GLY A 111 59.22 74.46 40.39
N ARG A 112 57.99 74.31 39.89
CA ARG A 112 57.68 73.32 38.84
C ARG A 112 58.33 73.76 37.52
N ALA A 113 59.04 72.84 36.87
CA ALA A 113 59.63 73.10 35.56
C ALA A 113 58.52 73.35 34.52
N VAL A 114 58.49 74.56 33.97
CA VAL A 114 57.61 74.90 32.86
C VAL A 114 58.30 74.48 31.56
N ASP A 115 57.72 73.51 30.86
CA ASP A 115 58.20 73.01 29.57
C ASP A 115 58.36 74.15 28.54
N GLU A 116 59.28 74.02 27.57
CA GLU A 116 59.62 75.07 26.58
C GLU A 116 58.45 75.48 25.63
N ARG A 117 57.25 74.93 25.83
CA ARG A 117 56.03 75.27 25.09
C ARG A 117 54.90 75.64 26.04
N VAL A 118 54.83 76.92 26.34
CA VAL A 118 53.79 77.49 27.21
C VAL A 118 52.51 77.74 26.42
N GLU A 119 51.47 76.99 26.74
CA GLU A 119 50.16 77.01 26.08
C GLU A 119 49.04 77.29 27.10
N ALA A 120 48.10 78.16 26.73
CA ALA A 120 47.11 78.71 27.66
C ALA A 120 46.07 77.69 28.14
N GLU A 121 45.66 76.75 27.27
CA GLU A 121 44.62 75.76 27.56
C GLU A 121 45.10 74.68 28.57
N PRO A 122 46.30 74.07 28.44
CA PRO A 122 46.86 73.20 29.48
C PRO A 122 47.05 73.87 30.85
N ILE A 123 47.42 75.15 30.88
CA ILE A 123 47.56 75.93 32.13
C ILE A 123 46.19 76.11 32.78
N LEU A 124 45.16 76.48 32.02
CA LEU A 124 43.80 76.60 32.54
C LEU A 124 43.25 75.27 33.08
N HIS A 125 43.60 74.14 32.45
CA HIS A 125 43.24 72.82 32.95
C HIS A 125 43.87 72.55 34.32
N ARG A 126 45.20 72.66 34.42
CA ARG A 126 45.92 72.43 35.69
C ARG A 126 45.49 73.41 36.78
N TYR A 127 45.17 74.66 36.44
CA TYR A 127 44.66 75.64 37.39
C TYR A 127 43.35 75.18 38.04
N LEU A 128 42.40 74.71 37.23
CA LEU A 128 41.12 74.18 37.72
C LEU A 128 41.31 72.90 38.53
N ASP A 129 42.14 71.96 38.05
CA ASP A 129 42.38 70.70 38.73
C ASP A 129 43.10 70.90 40.09
N VAL A 130 44.14 71.76 40.15
CA VAL A 130 44.84 72.11 41.40
C VAL A 130 43.90 72.81 42.39
N THR A 131 43.08 73.76 41.93
CA THR A 131 42.08 74.44 42.78
C THR A 131 41.07 73.44 43.36
N LEU A 132 40.72 72.38 42.62
CA LEU A 132 39.87 71.29 43.12
C LEU A 132 40.65 70.36 44.08
N GLU A 133 41.94 70.09 43.85
CA GLU A 133 42.79 69.30 44.74
C GLU A 133 43.01 69.95 46.11
N GLU A 134 43.07 71.29 46.20
CA GLU A 134 43.13 72.03 47.49
C GLU A 134 41.91 71.78 48.40
N LEU A 135 40.77 71.38 47.81
CA LEU A 135 39.57 70.99 48.54
C LEU A 135 39.62 69.53 49.05
N GLY A 136 40.62 68.76 48.63
CA GLY A 136 40.90 67.39 49.10
C GLY A 136 39.68 66.47 48.93
N PRO A 137 39.09 65.93 50.02
CA PRO A 137 37.92 65.04 49.91
C PRO A 137 36.69 65.72 49.28
N LEU A 138 36.61 67.05 49.28
CA LEU A 138 35.50 67.81 48.69
C LEU A 138 35.67 68.07 47.18
N ALA A 139 36.81 67.70 46.57
CA ALA A 139 37.09 67.91 45.15
C ALA A 139 35.99 67.33 44.24
N ALA A 140 35.45 66.16 44.59
CA ALA A 140 34.41 65.49 43.81
C ALA A 140 33.05 66.23 43.85
N ASP A 141 32.67 66.78 44.99
CA ASP A 141 31.40 67.51 45.15
C ASP A 141 31.51 68.94 44.58
N ALA A 142 32.65 69.60 44.77
CA ALA A 142 32.98 70.86 44.11
C ALA A 142 32.94 70.71 42.58
N ARG A 143 33.58 69.67 42.04
CA ARG A 143 33.56 69.38 40.60
C ARG A 143 32.14 69.09 40.10
N ARG A 144 31.31 68.39 40.87
CA ARG A 144 29.90 68.14 40.52
C ARG A 144 29.08 69.43 40.51
N LEU A 145 29.28 70.32 41.48
CA LEU A 145 28.66 71.64 41.50
C LEU A 145 28.96 72.42 40.22
N LEU A 146 30.23 72.48 39.81
CA LEU A 146 30.64 73.15 38.56
C LEU A 146 29.99 72.49 37.34
N GLU A 147 30.10 71.17 37.21
CA GLU A 147 29.65 70.43 36.02
C GLU A 147 28.12 70.36 35.86
N GLU A 148 27.35 70.22 36.95
CA GLU A 148 25.90 70.00 36.89
C GLU A 148 25.08 71.31 36.97
N TYR A 149 25.55 72.32 37.72
CA TYR A 149 24.73 73.49 38.10
C TYR A 149 25.22 74.84 37.54
N LEU A 150 26.50 74.96 37.16
CA LEU A 150 27.12 76.22 36.70
C LEU A 150 27.47 76.23 35.20
N VAL A 151 27.23 75.12 34.51
CA VAL A 151 27.37 74.96 33.06
C VAL A 151 26.14 74.26 32.48
N ALA A 152 25.51 74.91 31.49
CA ALA A 152 24.35 74.37 30.78
C ALA A 152 24.74 73.25 29.79
N SER A 153 23.74 72.56 29.24
CA SER A 153 23.92 71.46 28.28
C SER A 153 24.53 71.86 26.92
N ASP A 154 24.66 73.16 26.65
CA ASP A 154 25.32 73.74 25.48
C ASP A 154 26.74 74.27 25.77
N GLY A 155 27.18 74.26 27.03
CA GLY A 155 28.45 74.81 27.49
C GLY A 155 28.42 76.26 27.96
N SER A 156 27.26 76.94 27.93
CA SER A 156 27.11 78.30 28.45
C SER A 156 27.13 78.34 29.99
N ARG A 157 27.54 79.50 30.55
CA ARG A 157 27.52 79.75 32.01
C ARG A 157 26.10 79.92 32.52
N THR A 158 25.81 79.33 33.68
CA THR A 158 24.56 79.54 34.42
C THR A 158 24.81 80.29 35.73
N LEU A 159 23.78 80.99 36.21
CA LEU A 159 23.75 81.62 37.52
C LEU A 159 23.10 80.68 38.53
N LEU A 160 23.78 80.46 39.66
CA LEU A 160 23.30 79.62 40.76
C LEU A 160 23.08 80.47 42.01
N THR A 161 21.93 80.40 42.66
CA THR A 161 21.75 81.14 43.94
C THR A 161 22.66 80.56 45.01
N GLU A 162 23.08 81.36 45.98
CA GLU A 162 23.84 80.85 47.13
C GLU A 162 23.09 79.74 47.88
N GLN A 163 21.76 79.81 47.96
CA GLN A 163 20.93 78.75 48.55
C GLN A 163 20.99 77.44 47.76
N GLN A 164 20.96 77.50 46.42
CA GLN A 164 21.10 76.31 45.57
C GLN A 164 22.52 75.75 45.64
N ALA A 165 23.54 76.60 45.63
CA ALA A 165 24.94 76.19 45.74
C ALA A 165 25.23 75.48 47.09
N ARG A 166 24.67 76.00 48.19
CA ARG A 166 24.74 75.36 49.52
C ARG A 166 23.94 74.05 49.59
N ALA A 167 22.85 73.92 48.84
CA ALA A 167 22.04 72.68 48.81
C ALA A 167 22.64 71.57 47.94
N ALA A 168 23.45 71.92 46.94
CA ALA A 168 24.15 70.97 46.07
C ALA A 168 25.49 70.46 46.65
N LEU A 169 25.91 70.96 47.81
CA LEU A 169 27.14 70.59 48.51
C LEU A 169 26.84 69.91 49.87
N PRO A 170 27.79 69.14 50.44
CA PRO A 170 27.59 68.52 51.75
C PRO A 170 27.33 69.57 52.87
N PRO A 171 26.34 69.32 53.76
CA PRO A 171 25.99 70.26 54.82
C PRO A 171 27.18 70.52 55.75
N GLY A 172 27.38 71.79 56.10
CA GLY A 172 28.51 72.25 56.92
C GLY A 172 29.86 72.39 56.19
N GLN A 173 29.98 71.98 54.92
CA GLN A 173 31.22 72.12 54.14
C GLN A 173 31.11 73.07 52.93
N ALA A 174 29.89 73.56 52.64
CA ALA A 174 29.63 74.50 51.54
C ALA A 174 30.46 75.80 51.62
N ASP A 175 30.61 76.40 52.81
CA ASP A 175 31.39 77.63 52.99
C ASP A 175 32.85 77.47 52.59
N ARG A 176 33.47 76.31 52.88
CA ARG A 176 34.86 76.02 52.49
C ARG A 176 34.98 75.94 50.97
N VAL A 177 34.11 75.17 50.31
CA VAL A 177 34.12 75.02 48.85
C VAL A 177 33.89 76.36 48.14
N LEU A 178 32.87 77.10 48.54
CA LEU A 178 32.51 78.36 47.89
C LEU A 178 33.57 79.45 48.12
N THR A 179 34.12 79.56 49.33
CA THR A 179 35.18 80.56 49.63
C THR A 179 36.48 80.26 48.91
N THR A 180 36.91 78.99 48.83
CA THR A 180 38.11 78.61 48.05
C THR A 180 37.91 78.85 46.56
N LEU A 181 36.77 78.45 45.99
CA LEU A 181 36.49 78.65 44.56
C LEU A 181 36.30 80.14 44.19
N GLU A 182 35.84 80.98 45.12
CA GLU A 182 35.75 82.43 44.93
C GLU A 182 37.13 83.12 45.07
N GLY A 183 37.96 82.74 46.05
CA GLY A 183 39.32 83.28 46.22
C GLY A 183 40.30 82.92 45.10
N SER A 184 40.06 81.78 44.45
CA SER A 184 40.73 81.34 43.21
C SER A 184 40.06 81.89 41.93
N ALA A 185 39.02 82.73 42.05
CA ALA A 185 38.27 83.31 40.92
C ALA A 185 37.67 82.28 39.92
N VAL A 186 37.62 80.99 40.28
CA VAL A 186 36.91 79.95 39.51
C VAL A 186 35.41 80.22 39.57
N LEU A 187 34.90 80.58 40.74
CA LEU A 187 33.61 81.22 40.93
C LEU A 187 33.77 82.74 41.03
N ARG A 188 32.73 83.45 40.60
CA ARG A 188 32.51 84.85 40.86
C ARG A 188 31.16 85.02 41.55
N ALA A 189 31.16 85.64 42.73
CA ALA A 189 29.91 86.08 43.34
C ALA A 189 29.45 87.43 42.74
N GLY A 190 28.14 87.60 42.66
CA GLY A 190 27.48 88.87 42.38
C GLY A 190 26.17 89.00 43.15
N GLU A 191 25.86 90.20 43.62
CA GLU A 191 24.56 90.50 44.21
C GLU A 191 23.58 90.96 43.14
N HIS A 192 22.37 90.38 43.15
CA HIS A 192 21.25 90.87 42.36
C HIS A 192 19.98 90.83 43.20
N GLN A 193 19.27 91.97 43.26
CA GLN A 193 17.99 92.12 43.98
C GLN A 193 18.01 91.58 45.43
N GLY A 194 19.12 91.76 46.15
CA GLY A 194 19.27 91.34 47.56
C GLY A 194 19.59 89.85 47.75
N SER A 195 19.88 89.10 46.69
CA SER A 195 20.39 87.72 46.75
C SER A 195 21.78 87.62 46.13
N ARG A 196 22.63 86.76 46.70
CA ARG A 196 23.96 86.44 46.18
C ARG A 196 23.87 85.27 45.20
N TYR A 197 24.52 85.43 44.05
CA TYR A 197 24.59 84.43 42.98
C TYR A 197 26.05 84.11 42.67
N PHE A 198 26.32 82.86 42.32
CA PHE A 198 27.59 82.43 41.77
C PHE A 198 27.45 82.18 40.26
N GLU A 199 28.39 82.70 39.48
CA GLU A 199 28.68 82.27 38.10
C GLU A 199 30.13 81.74 38.03
N LEU A 200 30.47 80.97 37.00
CA LEU A 200 31.89 80.72 36.68
C LEU A 200 32.56 82.05 36.27
N GLY A 201 33.77 82.27 36.78
CA GLY A 201 34.51 83.54 36.62
C GLY A 201 34.80 83.93 35.17
N HIS A 202 34.87 82.96 34.26
CA HIS A 202 35.10 83.19 32.83
C HIS A 202 34.46 82.11 31.93
N ASP A 203 34.11 82.46 30.69
CA ASP A 203 33.52 81.51 29.72
C ASP A 203 34.45 80.35 29.34
N TRP A 204 35.77 80.58 29.35
CA TRP A 204 36.76 79.52 29.12
C TRP A 204 36.77 78.44 30.21
N LEU A 205 36.48 78.78 31.47
CA LEU A 205 36.28 77.78 32.52
C LEU A 205 35.00 76.96 32.26
N ALA A 206 33.94 77.59 31.74
CA ALA A 206 32.71 76.88 31.39
C ALA A 206 32.91 75.90 30.23
N LYS A 207 33.64 76.30 29.18
CA LYS A 207 34.08 75.39 28.10
C LYS A 207 34.82 74.17 28.65
N LYS A 208 35.77 74.36 29.56
CA LYS A 208 36.53 73.24 30.15
C LYS A 208 35.64 72.32 30.99
N VAL A 209 34.84 72.88 31.90
CA VAL A 209 33.93 72.12 32.74
C VAL A 209 32.91 71.33 31.89
N PHE A 210 32.45 71.88 30.77
CA PHE A 210 31.61 71.19 29.80
C PHE A 210 32.30 69.99 29.12
N GLU A 211 33.55 70.15 28.71
CA GLU A 211 34.34 69.08 28.08
C GLU A 211 34.61 67.92 29.05
N LEU A 212 34.96 68.23 30.31
CA LEU A 212 35.15 67.22 31.37
C LEU A 212 33.86 66.43 31.65
N ARG A 213 32.70 67.10 31.67
CA ARG A 213 31.38 66.45 31.79
C ARG A 213 31.11 65.51 30.60
N ARG A 214 31.44 65.93 29.37
CA ARG A 214 31.31 65.11 28.15
C ARG A 214 32.26 63.91 28.11
N GLU A 215 33.40 63.94 28.78
CA GLU A 215 34.31 62.79 28.89
C GLU A 215 33.83 61.76 29.91
N ARG A 216 33.37 62.19 31.10
CA ARG A 216 32.82 61.26 32.10
C ARG A 216 31.63 60.47 31.56
N LEU A 217 30.66 61.14 30.94
CA LEU A 217 29.47 60.50 30.37
C LEU A 217 29.82 59.43 29.33
N ARG A 218 30.80 59.72 28.43
CA ARG A 218 31.29 58.74 27.45
C ARG A 218 31.93 57.51 28.10
N HIS A 219 32.68 57.67 29.19
CA HIS A 219 33.27 56.54 29.92
C HIS A 219 32.22 55.70 30.66
N GLU A 220 31.16 56.32 31.21
CA GLU A 220 30.06 55.60 31.86
C GLU A 220 29.23 54.79 30.85
N GLU A 221 28.93 55.37 29.67
CA GLU A 221 28.27 54.64 28.58
C GLU A 221 29.10 53.45 28.07
N ALA A 222 30.42 53.61 27.94
CA ALA A 222 31.31 52.53 27.51
C ALA A 222 31.31 51.34 28.50
N ARG A 223 31.32 51.61 29.81
CA ARG A 223 31.22 50.56 30.84
C ARG A 223 29.88 49.81 30.75
N ARG A 224 28.76 50.53 30.61
CA ARG A 224 27.42 49.93 30.47
C ARG A 224 27.29 49.00 29.26
N ARG A 225 27.95 49.29 28.14
CA ARG A 225 27.94 48.41 26.94
C ARG A 225 28.61 47.06 27.20
N ILE A 226 29.79 47.05 27.82
CA ILE A 226 30.58 45.82 28.08
C ILE A 226 29.83 44.85 29.02
N GLU A 227 29.15 45.39 30.03
CA GLU A 227 28.35 44.58 30.96
C GLU A 227 27.12 43.97 30.28
N TRP A 228 26.45 44.73 29.42
CA TRP A 228 25.30 44.27 28.63
C TRP A 228 25.65 43.10 27.70
N GLU A 229 26.79 43.15 27.03
CA GLU A 229 27.22 42.08 26.12
C GLU A 229 27.54 40.77 26.86
N ARG A 230 28.22 40.86 28.02
CA ARG A 230 28.51 39.69 28.87
C ARG A 230 27.22 39.07 29.42
N ALA A 231 26.23 39.88 29.78
CA ALA A 231 24.91 39.39 30.19
C ALA A 231 24.14 38.74 29.03
N ARG A 232 24.16 39.36 27.83
CA ARG A 232 23.51 38.85 26.61
C ARG A 232 24.06 37.50 26.18
N TRP A 233 25.38 37.31 26.19
CA TRP A 233 25.99 36.01 25.84
C TRP A 233 25.71 34.89 26.83
N ARG A 234 25.63 35.18 28.15
CA ARG A 234 25.20 34.18 29.14
C ARG A 234 23.74 33.77 28.95
N ARG A 235 22.84 34.74 28.73
CA ARG A 235 21.43 34.46 28.44
C ARG A 235 21.25 33.71 27.12
N LEU A 236 21.95 34.09 26.05
CA LEU A 236 21.89 33.38 24.77
C LEU A 236 22.40 31.93 24.88
N ARG A 237 23.50 31.66 25.59
CA ARG A 237 23.99 30.28 25.81
C ARG A 237 23.00 29.45 26.64
N LEU A 238 22.41 30.02 27.69
CA LEU A 238 21.36 29.35 28.47
C LEU A 238 20.10 29.08 27.61
N ILE A 239 19.67 30.04 26.80
CA ILE A 239 18.52 29.90 25.90
C ILE A 239 18.82 28.88 24.79
N SER A 240 20.02 28.82 24.22
CA SER A 240 20.34 27.82 23.19
C SER A 240 20.48 26.40 23.74
N VAL A 241 21.02 26.24 24.96
CA VAL A 241 21.04 24.94 25.65
C VAL A 241 19.61 24.52 26.02
N LEU A 242 18.78 25.44 26.55
CA LEU A 242 17.38 25.16 26.87
C LEU A 242 16.54 24.87 25.62
N ALA A 243 16.76 25.60 24.52
CA ALA A 243 16.08 25.35 23.25
C ALA A 243 16.49 23.99 22.65
N LEU A 244 17.76 23.59 22.80
CA LEU A 244 18.22 22.26 22.36
C LEU A 244 17.64 21.15 23.24
N THR A 245 17.60 21.29 24.56
CA THR A 245 16.97 20.28 25.43
C THR A 245 15.46 20.22 25.23
N VAL A 246 14.77 21.34 25.02
CA VAL A 246 13.36 21.37 24.65
C VAL A 246 13.13 20.78 23.25
N ALA A 247 14.00 21.03 22.26
CA ALA A 247 13.90 20.41 20.94
C ALA A 247 14.11 18.89 20.99
N VAL A 248 15.07 18.40 21.76
CA VAL A 248 15.28 16.95 21.98
C VAL A 248 14.12 16.33 22.77
N ALA A 249 13.60 17.02 23.78
CA ALA A 249 12.43 16.57 24.55
C ALA A 249 11.15 16.55 23.69
N MET A 250 10.94 17.57 22.83
CA MET A 250 9.83 17.60 21.87
C MET A 250 10.00 16.56 20.77
N GLY A 251 11.21 16.30 20.29
CA GLY A 251 11.49 15.19 19.35
C GLY A 251 11.23 13.83 19.99
N GLY A 252 11.64 13.64 21.25
CA GLY A 252 11.32 12.46 22.05
C GLY A 252 9.82 12.29 22.29
N LEU A 253 9.12 13.37 22.66
CA LEU A 253 7.66 13.41 22.82
C LEU A 253 6.93 13.17 21.49
N PHE A 254 7.44 13.65 20.37
CA PHE A 254 6.86 13.42 19.04
C PHE A 254 7.05 11.97 18.59
N LEU A 255 8.23 11.38 18.78
CA LEU A 255 8.48 9.96 18.53
C LEU A 255 7.67 9.06 19.48
N TRP A 256 7.49 9.47 20.74
CA TRP A 256 6.65 8.78 21.72
C TRP A 256 5.16 8.89 21.38
N ALA A 257 4.69 10.06 20.96
CA ALA A 257 3.32 10.29 20.53
C ALA A 257 3.00 9.56 19.21
N MET A 258 3.94 9.53 18.25
CA MET A 258 3.85 8.69 17.05
C MET A 258 3.73 7.22 17.42
N ALA A 259 4.61 6.71 18.29
CA ALA A 259 4.55 5.33 18.77
C ALA A 259 3.29 5.03 19.61
N GLN A 260 2.71 6.02 20.28
CA GLN A 260 1.44 5.90 20.98
C GLN A 260 0.24 5.93 20.02
N ALA A 261 0.30 6.73 18.95
CA ALA A 261 -0.71 6.77 17.89
C ALA A 261 -0.71 5.47 17.05
N GLU A 262 0.47 4.91 16.71
CA GLU A 262 0.60 3.57 16.12
C GLU A 262 -0.07 2.52 17.02
N ARG A 263 0.22 2.52 18.33
CA ARG A 263 -0.40 1.61 19.30
C ARG A 263 -1.92 1.80 19.41
N ALA A 264 -2.41 3.03 19.44
CA ALA A 264 -3.83 3.34 19.54
C ALA A 264 -4.59 2.91 18.27
N ARG A 265 -4.02 3.17 17.07
CA ARG A 265 -4.56 2.67 15.80
C ARG A 265 -4.56 1.14 15.78
N GLY A 266 -3.47 0.49 16.19
CA GLY A 266 -3.40 -0.96 16.33
C GLY A 266 -4.45 -1.53 17.29
N GLN A 267 -4.69 -0.88 18.43
CA GLN A 267 -5.75 -1.27 19.38
C GLN A 267 -7.17 -1.07 18.81
N SER A 268 -7.40 -0.01 18.03
CA SER A 268 -8.67 0.25 17.36
C SER A 268 -8.96 -0.79 16.27
N LEU A 269 -7.97 -1.12 15.44
CA LEU A 269 -8.04 -2.21 14.44
C LEU A 269 -8.30 -3.56 15.13
N MET A 270 -7.66 -3.83 16.26
CA MET A 270 -7.91 -5.01 17.09
C MET A 270 -9.33 -5.09 17.67
N SER A 271 -9.92 -3.97 18.11
CA SER A 271 -11.31 -3.98 18.57
C SER A 271 -12.30 -4.20 17.43
N GLY A 272 -12.11 -3.54 16.28
CA GLY A 272 -12.97 -3.72 15.10
C GLY A 272 -12.88 -5.15 14.56
N ALA A 273 -11.68 -5.72 14.48
CA ALA A 273 -11.50 -7.13 14.12
C ALA A 273 -12.19 -8.08 15.11
N ARG A 274 -12.17 -7.80 16.42
CA ARG A 274 -12.86 -8.64 17.42
C ARG A 274 -14.38 -8.60 17.23
N GLU A 275 -14.94 -7.40 17.07
CA GLU A 275 -16.37 -7.21 16.84
C GLU A 275 -16.84 -7.91 15.54
N LEU A 276 -16.03 -7.85 14.48
CA LEU A 276 -16.33 -8.56 13.23
C LEU A 276 -16.28 -10.09 13.39
N LEU A 277 -15.39 -10.64 14.23
CA LEU A 277 -15.39 -12.07 14.54
C LEU A 277 -16.61 -12.51 15.35
N GLU A 278 -17.05 -11.68 16.29
CA GLU A 278 -18.28 -11.89 17.06
C GLU A 278 -19.53 -11.81 16.16
N ARG A 279 -19.46 -11.09 15.04
CA ARG A 279 -20.47 -11.03 13.97
C ARG A 279 -20.31 -12.06 12.85
N GLY A 280 -19.31 -12.95 12.90
CA GLY A 280 -19.04 -13.94 11.84
C GLY A 280 -18.57 -13.34 10.51
N GLN A 281 -17.92 -12.17 10.51
CA GLN A 281 -17.42 -11.45 9.33
C GLN A 281 -15.89 -11.56 9.23
N SER A 282 -15.39 -12.79 9.38
CA SER A 282 -14.01 -13.04 9.79
C SER A 282 -12.94 -12.72 8.75
N ALA A 283 -13.24 -12.63 7.44
CA ALA A 283 -12.24 -12.11 6.51
C ALA A 283 -12.15 -10.59 6.48
N MET A 284 -13.25 -9.88 6.75
CA MET A 284 -13.22 -8.45 7.05
C MET A 284 -12.38 -8.19 8.33
N ALA A 285 -12.50 -9.06 9.34
CA ALA A 285 -11.59 -9.06 10.48
C ALA A 285 -10.12 -9.37 10.07
N MET A 286 -9.91 -10.31 9.14
CA MET A 286 -8.60 -10.63 8.59
C MET A 286 -7.95 -9.43 7.87
N LYS A 287 -8.71 -8.67 7.08
CA LYS A 287 -8.24 -7.43 6.44
C LYS A 287 -7.82 -6.37 7.48
N LEU A 288 -8.63 -6.12 8.51
CA LEU A 288 -8.24 -5.21 9.61
C LEU A 288 -6.98 -5.68 10.37
N LEU A 289 -6.78 -7.00 10.49
CA LEU A 289 -5.57 -7.56 11.13
C LEU A 289 -4.31 -7.43 10.27
N LEU A 290 -4.44 -7.28 8.94
CA LEU A 290 -3.34 -7.06 7.99
C LEU A 290 -2.97 -5.58 7.84
N GLU A 291 -3.91 -4.65 8.06
CA GLU A 291 -3.60 -3.21 8.13
C GLU A 291 -2.69 -2.83 9.31
N ILE A 292 -2.45 -3.76 10.25
CA ILE A 292 -1.62 -3.54 11.43
C ILE A 292 -0.14 -3.58 11.06
N HIS A 293 0.42 -2.39 10.78
CA HIS A 293 1.87 -2.20 10.70
C HIS A 293 2.51 -2.54 12.06
N ARG A 294 3.31 -3.61 12.10
CA ARG A 294 3.98 -4.22 13.28
C ARG A 294 3.05 -5.00 14.23
N PRO A 295 2.55 -6.18 13.80
CA PRO A 295 1.74 -7.06 14.67
C PRO A 295 2.52 -7.58 15.89
N GLU A 296 3.86 -7.63 15.82
CA GLU A 296 4.74 -8.15 16.88
C GLU A 296 4.78 -7.28 18.16
N ARG A 297 4.10 -6.12 18.13
CA ARG A 297 4.01 -5.16 19.25
C ARG A 297 2.62 -5.11 19.90
N ILE A 298 1.63 -5.81 19.37
CA ILE A 298 0.22 -5.66 19.78
C ILE A 298 -0.27 -6.92 20.49
N ARG A 299 -0.46 -6.78 21.80
CA ARG A 299 -0.87 -7.88 22.70
C ARG A 299 -2.24 -8.42 22.28
N GLY A 300 -2.30 -9.74 22.04
CA GLY A 300 -3.52 -10.43 21.63
C GLY A 300 -3.77 -10.50 20.13
N TRP A 301 -2.98 -9.82 19.27
CA TRP A 301 -3.09 -9.94 17.80
C TRP A 301 -3.02 -11.40 17.36
N LYS A 302 -2.05 -12.14 17.90
CA LYS A 302 -1.88 -13.59 17.77
C LYS A 302 -3.19 -14.37 17.98
N THR A 303 -3.90 -14.13 19.09
CA THR A 303 -5.16 -14.82 19.43
C THR A 303 -6.30 -14.43 18.50
N LEU A 304 -6.35 -13.17 18.07
CA LEU A 304 -7.38 -12.67 17.16
C LEU A 304 -7.17 -13.15 15.73
N ALA A 305 -5.91 -13.20 15.28
CA ALA A 305 -5.49 -13.82 14.03
C ALA A 305 -5.86 -15.31 14.01
N TYR A 306 -5.71 -16.06 15.11
CA TYR A 306 -6.24 -17.43 15.20
C TYR A 306 -7.77 -17.48 15.15
N GLY A 307 -8.50 -16.54 15.76
CA GLY A 307 -9.96 -16.50 15.67
C GLY A 307 -10.48 -16.17 14.27
N ALA A 308 -9.84 -15.23 13.58
CA ALA A 308 -10.12 -14.86 12.19
C ALA A 308 -9.74 -15.95 11.21
N MET A 309 -8.67 -16.67 11.51
CA MET A 309 -8.30 -17.88 10.82
C MET A 309 -9.30 -19.00 11.10
N ALA A 310 -9.42 -19.53 12.32
CA ALA A 310 -10.20 -20.73 12.63
C ALA A 310 -11.71 -20.65 12.35
N ARG A 311 -12.23 -19.42 12.16
CA ARG A 311 -13.60 -19.12 11.72
C ARG A 311 -13.61 -18.21 10.49
N SER A 312 -12.64 -18.27 9.58
CA SER A 312 -12.61 -17.33 8.44
C SER A 312 -14.03 -17.35 7.81
N ALA A 313 -14.62 -16.29 7.24
CA ALA A 313 -16.07 -16.33 6.96
C ALA A 313 -16.45 -15.90 5.51
N PRO A 314 -17.74 -15.97 5.11
CA PRO A 314 -18.15 -15.75 3.73
C PRO A 314 -17.62 -14.45 3.18
N GLU A 315 -17.41 -14.35 1.86
CA GLU A 315 -17.75 -13.08 1.23
C GLU A 315 -19.25 -12.91 1.33
N VAL A 316 -20.06 -13.14 0.31
CA VAL A 316 -21.42 -12.57 0.34
C VAL A 316 -22.48 -13.65 0.86
N THR A 317 -23.82 -13.77 0.61
CA THR A 317 -24.69 -14.87 1.25
C THR A 317 -26.08 -15.29 0.60
N PHE A 318 -26.12 -15.92 -0.59
CA PHE A 318 -27.22 -15.94 -1.60
C PHE A 318 -28.30 -17.00 -1.32
N HIS A 319 -29.40 -17.08 -2.11
CA HIS A 319 -30.66 -17.82 -1.77
C HIS A 319 -31.59 -18.16 -2.97
N ALA A 320 -32.89 -18.65 -2.91
CA ALA A 320 -33.87 -19.02 -1.83
C ALA A 320 -34.92 -20.21 -2.05
N SER A 321 -34.97 -20.96 -3.18
CA SER A 321 -35.38 -22.40 -3.43
C SER A 321 -34.77 -23.61 -2.60
N GLY A 322 -33.55 -24.27 -2.61
CA GLY A 322 -32.18 -24.39 -3.30
C GLY A 322 -30.61 -24.47 -2.68
N ALA A 323 -29.81 -25.61 -2.60
CA ALA A 323 -28.41 -26.17 -2.34
C ALA A 323 -27.62 -27.11 -3.40
N VAL A 324 -26.29 -27.09 -3.70
CA VAL A 324 -25.46 -26.36 -4.74
C VAL A 324 -24.87 -26.91 -6.08
N TYR A 325 -24.99 -28.13 -6.60
CA TYR A 325 -24.72 -28.37 -8.05
C TYR A 325 -23.39 -27.67 -8.66
N ALA A 326 -23.37 -26.92 -9.81
CA ALA A 326 -22.22 -26.42 -10.65
C ALA A 326 -21.89 -24.92 -11.10
N ALA A 327 -20.65 -24.64 -11.64
CA ALA A 327 -19.99 -23.33 -12.06
C ALA A 327 -18.59 -23.40 -12.86
N ARG A 328 -17.98 -22.25 -13.28
CA ARG A 328 -16.94 -21.85 -14.35
C ARG A 328 -16.69 -20.31 -14.38
N PHE A 329 -15.74 -19.62 -15.05
CA PHE A 329 -15.64 -18.11 -14.91
C PHE A 329 -14.93 -17.22 -15.93
N SER A 330 -15.33 -15.94 -15.92
CA SER A 330 -15.26 -15.06 -17.08
C SER A 330 -14.07 -14.20 -17.46
N PRO A 331 -13.49 -14.27 -18.68
CA PRO A 331 -12.65 -13.23 -19.33
C PRO A 331 -12.37 -11.83 -18.70
N ASP A 332 -13.37 -10.99 -18.37
CA ASP A 332 -13.16 -9.74 -17.58
C ASP A 332 -13.48 -9.88 -16.09
N GLY A 333 -14.25 -10.89 -15.69
CA GLY A 333 -14.56 -11.27 -14.31
C GLY A 333 -15.76 -10.61 -13.63
N GLN A 334 -16.32 -9.53 -14.17
CA GLN A 334 -17.06 -8.51 -13.39
C GLN A 334 -18.45 -8.88 -12.84
N HIS A 335 -19.04 -9.93 -13.36
CA HIS A 335 -20.43 -10.39 -13.17
C HIS A 335 -20.31 -11.92 -12.78
N VAL A 336 -21.26 -12.83 -12.38
CA VAL A 336 -20.90 -14.20 -11.82
C VAL A 336 -21.93 -15.43 -11.70
N VAL A 337 -21.56 -16.76 -11.86
CA VAL A 337 -22.37 -17.96 -12.40
C VAL A 337 -22.98 -19.24 -11.68
N THR A 338 -24.26 -19.60 -11.84
CA THR A 338 -24.85 -20.80 -11.17
C THR A 338 -25.93 -21.55 -11.95
N ALA A 339 -26.54 -22.62 -11.44
CA ALA A 339 -27.57 -23.39 -12.13
C ALA A 339 -28.43 -24.36 -11.28
N SER A 340 -29.04 -25.38 -11.88
CA SER A 340 -30.47 -25.37 -12.13
C SER A 340 -31.52 -26.41 -11.75
N GLU A 341 -31.36 -27.53 -11.05
CA GLU A 341 -32.44 -28.52 -10.91
C GLU A 341 -33.79 -28.10 -10.34
N ASP A 342 -34.05 -26.81 -10.11
CA ASP A 342 -35.41 -26.32 -10.26
C ASP A 342 -35.91 -26.51 -11.71
N GLY A 343 -35.13 -26.84 -12.73
CA GLY A 343 -35.62 -27.06 -14.10
C GLY A 343 -35.61 -25.87 -15.01
N THR A 344 -35.91 -24.78 -14.33
CA THR A 344 -34.46 -21.85 -13.82
C THR A 344 -32.89 -21.74 -13.60
N ALA A 345 -32.01 -22.01 -14.58
CA ALA A 345 -30.54 -21.98 -14.58
C ALA A 345 -30.05 -20.53 -14.53
N GLN A 346 -29.00 -20.05 -13.82
CA GLN A 346 -28.93 -18.68 -13.27
C GLN A 346 -27.62 -17.82 -13.30
N VAL A 347 -27.80 -16.49 -13.47
CA VAL A 347 -26.82 -15.38 -13.60
C VAL A 347 -26.99 -14.13 -12.73
N TRP A 348 -25.91 -13.62 -12.13
CA TRP A 348 -25.90 -12.73 -10.96
C TRP A 348 -24.79 -11.69 -11.03
N ARG A 349 -24.83 -10.60 -10.24
CA ARG A 349 -23.60 -9.87 -9.93
C ARG A 349 -22.82 -10.46 -8.81
N THR A 350 -21.54 -10.50 -9.06
CA THR A 350 -20.59 -11.02 -8.12
C THR A 350 -20.49 -10.20 -6.86
N ASP A 351 -20.54 -8.89 -6.98
CA ASP A 351 -20.35 -8.01 -5.83
C ASP A 351 -21.47 -8.07 -4.78
N GLY A 352 -22.49 -8.91 -5.00
CA GLY A 352 -23.68 -9.02 -4.16
C GLY A 352 -24.87 -8.25 -4.66
N THR A 353 -24.75 -7.51 -5.77
CA THR A 353 -25.72 -6.46 -6.11
C THR A 353 -26.55 -6.77 -7.36
N GLY A 354 -27.89 -6.65 -7.29
CA GLY A 354 -28.79 -6.80 -8.45
C GLY A 354 -29.78 -7.97 -8.41
N LEU A 355 -30.37 -8.29 -9.58
CA LEU A 355 -31.62 -9.07 -9.73
C LEU A 355 -31.46 -10.37 -10.55
N SER A 356 -32.46 -10.89 -11.33
CA SER A 356 -32.36 -12.22 -11.98
C SER A 356 -33.01 -12.48 -13.39
N VAL A 357 -32.23 -12.52 -14.47
CA VAL A 357 -32.57 -12.69 -15.92
C VAL A 357 -33.02 -14.12 -16.45
N ARG A 358 -34.26 -14.61 -16.31
CA ARG A 358 -34.66 -16.06 -16.10
C ARG A 358 -35.42 -16.96 -17.20
N LEU A 359 -34.74 -17.72 -18.11
CA LEU A 359 -35.05 -18.40 -19.45
C LEU A 359 -35.66 -19.87 -19.74
N LYS A 360 -36.91 -20.17 -20.16
CA LYS A 360 -37.37 -21.61 -20.38
C LYS A 360 -37.00 -22.25 -21.74
N GLY A 361 -36.71 -23.57 -21.74
CA GLY A 361 -37.23 -24.52 -22.76
C GLY A 361 -36.68 -25.96 -22.97
N HIS A 362 -35.84 -26.58 -22.12
CA HIS A 362 -35.66 -28.06 -22.16
C HIS A 362 -36.62 -28.90 -21.23
N GLU A 363 -36.23 -30.16 -20.89
CA GLU A 363 -37.06 -31.26 -20.29
C GLU A 363 -36.61 -32.10 -18.98
N GLY A 364 -35.37 -32.12 -18.35
CA GLY A 364 -35.04 -32.83 -17.02
C GLY A 364 -33.78 -32.41 -16.12
N LEU A 365 -32.83 -33.20 -15.51
CA LEU A 365 -31.81 -32.86 -14.38
C LEU A 365 -30.27 -32.52 -14.47
N LEU A 366 -29.77 -31.27 -14.65
CA LEU A 366 -28.39 -31.02 -15.17
C LEU A 366 -27.22 -30.56 -14.24
N THR A 367 -26.02 -31.18 -14.22
CA THR A 367 -24.89 -31.18 -13.21
C THR A 367 -23.38 -30.62 -13.35
N SER A 368 -22.69 -30.17 -14.45
CA SER A 368 -21.34 -29.40 -14.43
C SER A 368 -21.19 -28.16 -15.42
N ALA A 369 -20.04 -27.45 -15.73
CA ALA A 369 -19.86 -26.52 -16.94
C ALA A 369 -18.53 -25.70 -17.34
N ALA A 370 -18.47 -24.71 -18.31
CA ALA A 370 -17.43 -23.60 -18.57
C ALA A 370 -17.76 -22.23 -19.31
N PHE A 371 -16.82 -21.53 -19.97
CA PHE A 371 -17.03 -20.45 -20.96
C PHE A 371 -15.69 -20.23 -21.71
N SER A 372 -15.30 -19.01 -22.09
CA SER A 372 -14.36 -18.68 -23.20
C SER A 372 -13.31 -17.59 -22.92
N PRO A 373 -12.64 -16.93 -23.91
CA PRO A 373 -12.11 -15.52 -23.82
C PRO A 373 -12.62 -14.21 -24.55
N ASP A 374 -13.76 -13.99 -25.28
CA ASP A 374 -14.28 -12.58 -25.53
C ASP A 374 -15.69 -12.10 -25.06
N GLY A 375 -16.79 -12.89 -25.02
CA GLY A 375 -17.99 -12.47 -24.25
C GLY A 375 -19.35 -13.15 -24.39
N ARG A 376 -19.94 -12.97 -25.56
CA ARG A 376 -21.16 -12.17 -25.68
C ARG A 376 -22.46 -12.95 -25.93
N PHE A 377 -22.34 -14.25 -26.15
CA PHE A 377 -23.30 -15.36 -26.26
C PHE A 377 -23.03 -16.28 -25.01
N ILE A 378 -23.61 -17.48 -24.71
CA ILE A 378 -23.45 -18.37 -23.47
C ILE A 378 -23.53 -20.00 -23.39
N VAL A 379 -22.60 -21.02 -23.59
CA VAL A 379 -22.96 -22.54 -23.75
C VAL A 379 -23.82 -23.08 -22.63
N THR A 380 -25.07 -23.52 -22.78
CA THR A 380 -25.61 -24.40 -21.73
C THR A 380 -25.45 -25.85 -22.13
N ALA A 381 -25.26 -26.81 -21.21
CA ALA A 381 -25.02 -28.21 -21.53
C ALA A 381 -25.76 -29.26 -20.65
N SER A 382 -25.95 -30.50 -21.16
CA SER A 382 -27.24 -31.27 -21.21
C SER A 382 -27.33 -32.61 -20.45
N TRP A 383 -27.93 -33.66 -21.05
CA TRP A 383 -28.49 -35.02 -20.70
C TRP A 383 -30.00 -35.54 -20.96
N ASP A 384 -31.32 -35.19 -21.32
CA ASP A 384 -32.48 -34.38 -22.03
C ASP A 384 -32.85 -34.28 -23.56
N GLY A 385 -32.72 -35.30 -24.40
CA GLY A 385 -32.45 -35.18 -25.84
C GLY A 385 -31.27 -34.36 -26.42
N THR A 386 -31.20 -33.07 -26.13
CA THR A 386 -30.94 -32.07 -27.12
C THR A 386 -29.86 -31.03 -26.70
N ALA A 387 -29.76 -29.79 -27.21
CA ALA A 387 -28.68 -28.79 -26.91
C ALA A 387 -29.03 -27.28 -27.00
N ARG A 388 -28.14 -26.28 -26.83
CA ARG A 388 -28.50 -24.83 -26.72
C ARG A 388 -27.40 -23.81 -27.05
N VAL A 389 -27.63 -22.83 -27.95
CA VAL A 389 -27.04 -21.46 -27.91
C VAL A 389 -28.04 -20.40 -27.28
N TRP A 390 -27.83 -19.79 -26.10
CA TRP A 390 -28.60 -18.61 -25.58
C TRP A 390 -27.67 -17.45 -25.16
N ARG A 391 -28.13 -16.19 -25.03
CA ARG A 391 -27.33 -14.94 -24.94
C ARG A 391 -27.02 -14.47 -23.57
N ALA A 392 -25.78 -14.03 -23.49
CA ALA A 392 -25.18 -13.40 -22.38
C ALA A 392 -26.00 -12.24 -21.80
N ASP A 393 -26.81 -11.50 -22.55
CA ASP A 393 -27.62 -10.43 -21.96
C ASP A 393 -29.09 -10.75 -21.72
N GLY A 394 -29.57 -11.96 -22.05
CA GLY A 394 -31.00 -12.29 -21.88
C GLY A 394 -31.90 -11.94 -23.08
N THR A 395 -31.37 -11.89 -24.30
CA THR A 395 -32.18 -11.65 -25.52
C THR A 395 -32.47 -12.94 -26.35
N GLY A 396 -33.75 -13.33 -26.62
CA GLY A 396 -34.22 -14.14 -27.79
C GLY A 396 -34.41 -15.70 -27.77
N ARG A 397 -34.09 -16.48 -28.85
CA ARG A 397 -34.65 -17.84 -29.25
C ARG A 397 -33.93 -18.93 -30.20
N SER A 398 -34.35 -20.21 -30.15
CA SER A 398 -34.55 -21.23 -31.26
C SER A 398 -33.54 -22.01 -32.21
N VAL A 399 -32.22 -21.80 -32.41
CA VAL A 399 -31.38 -22.65 -33.36
C VAL A 399 -31.02 -24.13 -32.89
N GLU A 400 -31.95 -25.08 -32.87
CA GLU A 400 -31.96 -26.42 -32.24
C GLU A 400 -31.53 -27.75 -33.05
N LEU A 401 -30.26 -28.20 -33.18
CA LEU A 401 -29.70 -29.36 -33.99
C LEU A 401 -29.88 -30.88 -33.62
N LYS A 402 -30.60 -31.73 -34.40
CA LYS A 402 -30.72 -33.22 -34.15
C LYS A 402 -29.32 -33.91 -34.09
N GLY A 403 -28.89 -35.11 -33.59
CA GLY A 403 -29.42 -36.41 -33.06
C GLY A 403 -28.35 -37.55 -32.83
N HIS A 404 -27.72 -37.65 -31.64
CA HIS A 404 -27.04 -38.82 -31.01
C HIS A 404 -28.13 -39.82 -30.45
N THR A 405 -28.08 -40.42 -29.21
CA THR A 405 -29.29 -41.10 -28.60
C THR A 405 -29.82 -41.07 -27.06
N GLY A 406 -29.32 -40.37 -25.98
CA GLY A 406 -29.55 -40.56 -24.45
C GLY A 406 -28.79 -39.54 -23.47
N PRO A 407 -28.33 -39.66 -22.19
CA PRO A 407 -27.33 -38.83 -21.38
C PRO A 407 -26.45 -37.54 -21.82
N VAL A 408 -25.36 -37.00 -21.13
CA VAL A 408 -24.90 -35.50 -20.99
C VAL A 408 -24.06 -34.95 -19.78
N VAL A 409 -22.71 -34.86 -19.73
CA VAL A 409 -22.00 -34.26 -18.54
C VAL A 409 -20.64 -33.45 -18.67
N SER A 410 -20.47 -32.50 -19.61
CA SER A 410 -19.67 -31.23 -19.48
C SER A 410 -20.02 -30.22 -20.60
N ALA A 411 -19.51 -28.97 -20.51
CA ALA A 411 -19.01 -28.17 -21.64
C ALA A 411 -17.85 -27.22 -21.26
N THR A 412 -17.34 -26.46 -22.24
CA THR A 412 -16.29 -25.38 -22.31
C THR A 412 -16.39 -24.63 -23.68
N PHE A 413 -15.47 -23.73 -24.09
CA PHE A 413 -15.35 -23.28 -25.52
C PHE A 413 -14.03 -22.61 -25.92
N SER A 414 -13.47 -22.90 -27.12
CA SER A 414 -12.38 -22.16 -27.80
C SER A 414 -12.97 -21.60 -29.12
N PRO A 415 -12.28 -21.07 -30.13
CA PRO A 415 -10.89 -20.70 -30.06
C PRO A 415 -10.64 -19.26 -30.47
N ASP A 416 -10.80 -18.91 -31.74
CA ASP A 416 -11.22 -17.57 -32.14
C ASP A 416 -12.74 -17.51 -32.16
N GLY A 417 -13.43 -18.46 -31.53
CA GLY A 417 -14.87 -18.40 -31.28
C GLY A 417 -15.71 -19.56 -31.76
N GLN A 418 -15.32 -20.34 -32.77
CA GLN A 418 -16.32 -20.69 -33.79
C GLN A 418 -17.06 -22.06 -33.71
N SER A 419 -16.95 -22.88 -32.64
CA SER A 419 -17.03 -24.35 -32.83
C SER A 419 -17.29 -25.31 -31.60
N VAL A 420 -18.47 -25.66 -31.06
CA VAL A 420 -18.61 -26.50 -29.80
C VAL A 420 -19.27 -27.90 -29.87
N VAL A 421 -19.17 -28.77 -28.85
CA VAL A 421 -19.39 -30.25 -28.83
C VAL A 421 -20.46 -30.82 -27.88
N THR A 422 -20.66 -32.16 -27.73
CA THR A 422 -21.90 -32.86 -27.29
C THR A 422 -21.97 -34.40 -26.91
N ALA A 423 -21.15 -35.37 -27.37
CA ALA A 423 -21.15 -36.84 -27.04
C ALA A 423 -22.37 -37.80 -26.98
N SER A 424 -22.22 -39.12 -26.69
CA SER A 424 -23.28 -40.17 -26.71
C SER A 424 -23.23 -41.44 -25.80
N PHE A 425 -24.01 -41.62 -24.73
CA PHE A 425 -23.96 -42.80 -23.84
C PHE A 425 -24.51 -44.14 -24.39
N ASP A 426 -24.72 -44.32 -25.71
CA ASP A 426 -24.58 -45.64 -26.40
C ASP A 426 -23.33 -45.76 -27.27
N GLY A 427 -22.67 -44.63 -27.51
CA GLY A 427 -21.93 -44.41 -28.72
C GLY A 427 -20.71 -43.50 -28.58
N THR A 428 -20.73 -42.42 -29.31
CA THR A 428 -19.53 -41.69 -29.72
C THR A 428 -19.76 -40.20 -29.59
N ALA A 429 -18.80 -39.33 -29.88
CA ALA A 429 -19.01 -37.95 -29.49
C ALA A 429 -20.02 -37.18 -30.40
N ARG A 430 -19.86 -35.86 -30.56
CA ARG A 430 -19.86 -35.18 -31.89
C ARG A 430 -18.90 -34.00 -31.83
N VAL A 431 -18.95 -32.99 -32.72
CA VAL A 431 -18.65 -31.57 -32.44
C VAL A 431 -19.37 -30.69 -33.49
N TRP A 432 -19.64 -29.41 -33.24
CA TRP A 432 -20.73 -28.67 -33.87
C TRP A 432 -20.45 -27.16 -34.02
N PRO A 433 -20.82 -26.58 -35.15
CA PRO A 433 -20.79 -25.15 -35.46
C PRO A 433 -21.46 -24.20 -34.51
N VAL A 434 -20.80 -23.06 -34.29
CA VAL A 434 -21.34 -21.92 -33.53
C VAL A 434 -22.70 -21.45 -34.01
N ASP A 435 -22.88 -21.31 -35.32
CA ASP A 435 -23.86 -20.37 -35.86
C ASP A 435 -25.20 -20.99 -36.26
N GLY A 436 -25.24 -22.31 -36.42
CA GLY A 436 -26.37 -23.04 -36.99
C GLY A 436 -26.17 -23.62 -38.40
N THR A 437 -24.95 -23.87 -38.90
CA THR A 437 -24.71 -24.41 -40.27
C THR A 437 -24.12 -25.84 -40.38
N GLY A 438 -24.45 -26.65 -41.42
CA GLY A 438 -23.60 -27.79 -41.93
C GLY A 438 -23.90 -29.30 -41.67
N SER A 439 -23.00 -30.19 -42.17
CA SER A 439 -22.89 -31.69 -41.98
C SER A 439 -21.64 -32.31 -42.68
N ALA A 440 -21.00 -33.44 -42.26
CA ALA A 440 -20.99 -34.08 -40.93
C ALA A 440 -19.76 -34.92 -40.40
N VAL A 441 -18.85 -34.42 -39.51
CA VAL A 441 -17.56 -35.07 -39.02
C VAL A 441 -17.68 -36.09 -37.83
N VAL A 442 -18.51 -37.13 -37.96
CA VAL A 442 -18.87 -38.14 -36.93
C VAL A 442 -17.90 -39.27 -36.35
N LEU A 443 -16.84 -39.01 -35.53
CA LEU A 443 -15.90 -40.05 -34.97
C LEU A 443 -16.38 -41.21 -34.03
N ARG A 444 -16.09 -42.47 -34.38
CA ARG A 444 -16.50 -43.72 -33.66
C ARG A 444 -15.39 -44.73 -33.36
N GLY A 445 -15.44 -45.42 -32.22
CA GLY A 445 -15.87 -46.82 -32.25
C GLY A 445 -15.29 -47.75 -31.20
N HIS A 446 -16.06 -48.13 -30.18
CA HIS A 446 -15.66 -49.22 -29.28
C HIS A 446 -16.86 -50.20 -29.07
N ALA A 447 -17.33 -50.48 -27.86
CA ALA A 447 -18.55 -51.25 -27.57
C ALA A 447 -19.35 -50.90 -26.27
N ALA A 448 -18.87 -50.09 -25.29
CA ALA A 448 -19.73 -49.53 -24.21
C ALA A 448 -19.18 -48.28 -23.47
N ARG A 449 -20.14 -47.54 -22.87
CA ARG A 449 -20.05 -46.73 -21.63
C ARG A 449 -19.10 -45.50 -21.55
N VAL A 450 -19.22 -44.35 -22.22
CA VAL A 450 -18.31 -43.23 -21.99
C VAL A 450 -18.93 -41.84 -22.16
N GLU A 451 -18.29 -40.78 -21.62
CA GLU A 451 -19.10 -39.82 -20.86
C GLU A 451 -18.64 -38.33 -20.61
N SER A 452 -17.52 -37.67 -21.09
CA SER A 452 -17.38 -36.14 -21.20
C SER A 452 -16.07 -35.42 -21.76
N SER A 453 -15.74 -34.08 -21.61
CA SER A 453 -14.54 -33.34 -22.22
C SER A 453 -13.97 -31.91 -21.72
N ALA A 454 -12.93 -31.31 -22.42
CA ALA A 454 -12.34 -29.90 -22.60
C ALA A 454 -11.19 -29.77 -23.67
N PHE A 455 -10.37 -28.68 -23.86
CA PHE A 455 -9.79 -28.41 -25.23
C PHE A 455 -8.61 -27.45 -25.61
N SER A 456 -8.14 -27.58 -26.88
CA SER A 456 -7.12 -26.88 -27.74
C SER A 456 -7.28 -25.39 -28.18
N PRO A 457 -6.22 -24.81 -28.79
CA PRO A 457 -6.15 -23.46 -29.34
C PRO A 457 -6.49 -23.41 -30.84
N ASP A 458 -5.53 -23.35 -31.79
CA ASP A 458 -5.69 -23.45 -33.27
C ASP A 458 -6.82 -24.42 -33.62
N GLY A 459 -6.84 -25.50 -32.84
CA GLY A 459 -8.05 -26.16 -32.42
C GLY A 459 -7.95 -27.66 -32.60
N GLN A 460 -6.78 -28.22 -32.86
CA GLN A 460 -6.70 -29.63 -33.25
C GLN A 460 -6.87 -30.55 -32.04
N SER A 461 -7.60 -31.67 -32.13
CA SER A 461 -7.01 -32.98 -31.79
C SER A 461 -7.95 -34.22 -31.83
N ILE A 462 -8.31 -34.91 -30.72
CA ILE A 462 -8.86 -36.30 -30.68
C ILE A 462 -9.08 -36.88 -29.25
N VAL A 463 -9.85 -37.96 -28.99
CA VAL A 463 -10.25 -38.36 -27.61
C VAL A 463 -10.76 -39.84 -27.46
N THR A 464 -11.14 -40.30 -26.24
CA THR A 464 -11.79 -41.58 -25.76
C THR A 464 -11.06 -42.85 -25.31
N ALA A 465 -11.51 -44.07 -25.72
CA ALA A 465 -11.88 -45.10 -24.74
C ALA A 465 -11.58 -46.61 -24.97
N SER A 466 -12.56 -47.48 -25.29
CA SER A 466 -12.95 -48.53 -24.32
C SER A 466 -12.34 -49.95 -24.42
N SER A 467 -12.91 -50.86 -23.63
CA SER A 467 -12.27 -51.49 -22.48
C SER A 467 -11.54 -52.81 -22.71
N ASP A 468 -10.21 -52.74 -22.74
CA ASP A 468 -9.36 -53.72 -22.03
C ASP A 468 -8.53 -53.02 -20.92
N GLY A 469 -8.83 -51.74 -20.61
CA GLY A 469 -7.98 -50.76 -19.90
C GLY A 469 -7.43 -49.69 -20.83
N THR A 470 -8.09 -49.43 -21.98
CA THR A 470 -7.43 -49.44 -23.29
C THR A 470 -7.94 -48.34 -24.25
N ALA A 471 -7.97 -48.57 -25.58
CA ALA A 471 -8.33 -47.60 -26.64
C ALA A 471 -7.28 -47.46 -27.75
N ARG A 472 -6.99 -46.25 -28.31
CA ARG A 472 -5.97 -46.00 -29.37
C ARG A 472 -5.35 -44.56 -29.60
N VAL A 473 -5.75 -43.78 -30.63
CA VAL A 473 -5.10 -42.88 -31.68
C VAL A 473 -6.23 -42.47 -32.57
N TRP A 474 -6.65 -41.24 -32.39
CA TRP A 474 -7.79 -40.66 -33.02
C TRP A 474 -7.58 -39.14 -33.10
N ARG A 475 -7.99 -38.50 -34.20
CA ARG A 475 -7.41 -37.24 -34.70
C ARG A 475 -8.47 -36.26 -35.23
N THR A 476 -8.10 -35.16 -35.94
CA THR A 476 -8.87 -33.88 -36.00
C THR A 476 -9.96 -33.70 -37.07
N ASP A 477 -9.71 -32.92 -38.11
CA ASP A 477 -10.60 -32.39 -39.15
C ASP A 477 -11.30 -33.43 -40.07
N GLY A 478 -11.07 -34.72 -39.84
CA GLY A 478 -11.65 -35.83 -40.62
C GLY A 478 -10.78 -37.10 -40.72
N LYS A 479 -9.50 -37.11 -40.31
CA LYS A 479 -8.48 -37.80 -41.15
C LYS A 479 -7.46 -38.75 -40.47
N GLY A 480 -7.86 -39.92 -39.94
CA GLY A 480 -6.93 -41.04 -39.62
C GLY A 480 -7.15 -41.86 -38.32
N ALA A 481 -6.10 -42.18 -37.54
CA ALA A 481 -5.82 -43.58 -37.14
C ALA A 481 -5.12 -43.90 -35.77
N PRO A 482 -5.10 -45.19 -35.32
CA PRO A 482 -4.72 -45.76 -33.98
C PRO A 482 -3.26 -45.78 -33.39
N ARG A 483 -3.11 -45.35 -32.11
CA ARG A 483 -1.91 -45.25 -31.15
C ARG A 483 -1.82 -46.32 -29.90
N VAL A 484 -0.21 -47.28 -28.54
CA VAL A 484 0.14 -48.15 -27.28
C VAL A 484 -0.53 -47.97 -25.84
N LEU A 485 -0.64 -46.79 -25.16
CA LEU A 485 -1.65 -46.24 -24.16
C LEU A 485 -2.52 -47.21 -23.24
N LYS A 486 -2.17 -48.45 -22.93
CA LYS A 486 -3.03 -49.41 -22.23
C LYS A 486 -2.70 -49.61 -20.75
N GLY A 487 -3.70 -49.52 -19.88
CA GLY A 487 -3.77 -50.43 -18.76
C GLY A 487 -3.71 -49.86 -17.36
N HIS A 488 -4.16 -48.64 -17.09
CA HIS A 488 -5.04 -48.52 -15.93
C HIS A 488 -6.15 -49.60 -16.08
N THR A 489 -6.50 -50.39 -15.06
CA THR A 489 -7.12 -51.75 -15.15
C THR A 489 -8.43 -52.00 -14.39
N GLY A 490 -9.13 -50.97 -13.98
CA GLY A 490 -10.56 -51.04 -14.14
C GLY A 490 -11.04 -49.63 -14.42
N ALA A 491 -12.29 -49.50 -14.86
CA ALA A 491 -13.09 -48.31 -15.10
C ALA A 491 -12.39 -46.89 -15.28
N VAL A 492 -12.71 -46.04 -16.28
CA VAL A 492 -12.32 -44.60 -16.36
C VAL A 492 -13.51 -43.68 -16.20
N MET A 493 -13.25 -42.36 -16.12
CA MET A 493 -14.18 -41.28 -16.33
C MET A 493 -13.57 -39.88 -16.79
N SER A 494 -12.28 -39.44 -16.77
CA SER A 494 -11.78 -38.22 -17.54
C SER A 494 -10.23 -37.95 -17.53
N ALA A 495 -9.88 -36.74 -18.02
CA ALA A 495 -8.61 -36.10 -18.34
C ALA A 495 -8.77 -34.59 -18.57
N ALA A 496 -7.70 -33.80 -18.49
CA ALA A 496 -7.25 -33.00 -19.62
C ALA A 496 -5.76 -33.14 -19.80
N PHE A 497 -5.36 -32.81 -21.01
CA PHE A 497 -4.02 -32.65 -21.54
C PHE A 497 -3.17 -31.59 -20.80
N SER A 498 -2.10 -31.15 -21.45
CA SER A 498 -1.06 -30.25 -21.00
C SER A 498 -1.50 -28.81 -20.68
N PRO A 499 -0.55 -27.90 -20.69
CA PRO A 499 -0.80 -26.66 -21.40
C PRO A 499 -0.34 -26.62 -22.90
N ASP A 500 0.77 -25.95 -23.29
CA ASP A 500 1.40 -25.70 -24.64
C ASP A 500 1.56 -26.87 -25.62
N GLY A 501 0.65 -27.83 -25.66
CA GLY A 501 0.85 -29.02 -26.48
C GLY A 501 1.63 -30.15 -25.82
N GLN A 502 2.11 -30.01 -24.58
CA GLN A 502 3.04 -30.95 -23.88
C GLN A 502 2.63 -32.48 -23.63
N SER A 503 1.73 -32.94 -22.69
CA SER A 503 1.45 -34.42 -22.46
C SER A 503 0.04 -34.96 -21.97
N ILE A 504 -0.13 -36.28 -21.60
CA ILE A 504 -1.41 -37.07 -21.31
C ILE A 504 -1.49 -37.91 -19.98
N VAL A 505 -2.69 -38.21 -19.43
CA VAL A 505 -2.99 -38.67 -18.02
C VAL A 505 -4.24 -39.53 -17.74
N THR A 506 -4.33 -40.15 -16.55
CA THR A 506 -5.32 -41.21 -16.15
C THR A 506 -5.31 -41.51 -14.64
N ALA A 507 -6.41 -41.97 -13.96
CA ALA A 507 -6.41 -42.53 -12.57
C ALA A 507 -7.64 -43.39 -12.21
N SER A 508 -7.61 -44.63 -11.71
CA SER A 508 -8.76 -45.61 -11.56
C SER A 508 -8.99 -46.18 -10.11
N TRP A 509 -9.75 -47.26 -9.81
CA TRP A 509 -9.85 -48.00 -8.49
C TRP A 509 -8.54 -48.70 -8.19
N ASP A 510 -7.53 -47.88 -8.26
CA ASP A 510 -6.29 -48.30 -8.79
C ASP A 510 -5.16 -47.43 -8.32
N GLY A 511 -5.45 -46.17 -8.08
CA GLY A 511 -4.57 -45.21 -7.56
C GLY A 511 -3.49 -44.80 -8.53
N THR A 512 -2.62 -45.71 -9.02
CA THR A 512 -1.20 -45.62 -9.53
C THR A 512 -0.88 -44.64 -10.71
N ALA A 513 -1.75 -43.66 -10.89
CA ALA A 513 -2.18 -42.83 -12.02
C ALA A 513 -1.29 -41.81 -12.74
N ARG A 514 -1.15 -41.81 -14.09
CA ARG A 514 0.16 -41.84 -14.80
C ARG A 514 0.55 -40.67 -15.79
N VAL A 515 1.75 -40.62 -16.45
CA VAL A 515 2.17 -39.66 -17.57
C VAL A 515 2.30 -40.26 -18.99
N TRP A 516 1.83 -39.60 -20.06
CA TRP A 516 1.69 -40.22 -21.40
C TRP A 516 1.96 -39.26 -22.67
N ARG A 517 2.97 -38.33 -22.82
CA ARG A 517 3.43 -37.77 -24.19
C ARG A 517 2.40 -37.24 -25.20
N ALA A 518 2.21 -35.93 -25.39
CA ALA A 518 1.39 -35.40 -26.49
C ALA A 518 1.80 -35.97 -27.84
N HIS A 519 3.09 -35.83 -28.09
CA HIS A 519 3.73 -36.16 -29.34
C HIS A 519 4.81 -37.18 -29.02
N GLY A 520 4.91 -38.22 -29.83
CA GLY A 520 5.90 -39.28 -29.62
C GLY A 520 5.61 -40.22 -28.44
N PRO A 521 6.45 -41.26 -28.27
CA PRO A 521 6.34 -42.28 -27.23
C PRO A 521 6.92 -41.82 -25.88
N GLY A 522 6.70 -42.64 -24.86
CA GLY A 522 7.11 -42.41 -23.48
C GLY A 522 6.66 -43.58 -22.60
N GLU A 523 6.73 -43.41 -21.29
CA GLU A 523 6.21 -44.33 -20.27
C GLU A 523 5.47 -43.52 -19.20
N PRO A 524 4.97 -44.10 -18.10
CA PRO A 524 4.61 -43.32 -16.94
C PRO A 524 5.93 -43.10 -16.18
N ARG A 525 6.18 -43.56 -14.94
CA ARG A 525 5.67 -43.04 -13.66
C ARG A 525 4.74 -43.98 -12.79
N VAL A 526 5.09 -44.36 -11.54
CA VAL A 526 4.59 -45.60 -10.85
C VAL A 526 4.01 -45.49 -9.41
N LEU A 527 4.03 -44.35 -8.70
CA LEU A 527 3.66 -44.22 -7.25
C LEU A 527 2.31 -44.85 -6.77
N LYS A 528 2.09 -44.99 -5.45
CA LYS A 528 0.77 -45.31 -4.80
C LYS A 528 0.27 -44.17 -3.88
N GLY A 529 -1.03 -43.79 -3.92
CA GLY A 529 -1.53 -42.45 -3.53
C GLY A 529 -2.41 -42.36 -2.26
N HIS A 530 -3.36 -41.41 -2.14
CA HIS A 530 -4.40 -41.47 -1.08
C HIS A 530 -5.32 -42.74 -1.25
N THR A 531 -6.33 -43.05 -0.43
CA THR A 531 -7.07 -44.36 -0.29
C THR A 531 -8.50 -44.69 -0.85
N GLY A 532 -9.46 -43.80 -1.20
CA GLY A 532 -10.82 -44.11 -1.74
C GLY A 532 -11.30 -43.20 -2.93
N PRO A 533 -12.08 -43.65 -3.92
CA PRO A 533 -10.99 -43.20 -5.70
C PRO A 533 -11.50 -41.78 -6.03
N VAL A 534 -10.90 -41.11 -6.98
CA VAL A 534 -10.42 -39.76 -6.86
C VAL A 534 -10.91 -38.59 -7.73
N VAL A 535 -12.09 -38.62 -8.36
CA VAL A 535 -12.59 -37.56 -9.28
C VAL A 535 -12.21 -36.08 -8.98
N SER A 536 -11.06 -35.57 -9.41
CA SER A 536 -10.81 -34.96 -10.73
C SER A 536 -9.62 -33.98 -10.70
N ALA A 537 -9.35 -33.20 -11.74
CA ALA A 537 -8.05 -32.58 -12.02
C ALA A 537 -8.19 -31.35 -12.99
N ALA A 538 -7.20 -30.48 -13.20
CA ALA A 538 -7.07 -29.64 -14.43
C ALA A 538 -5.65 -29.12 -14.67
N PHE A 539 -5.49 -27.95 -15.29
CA PHE A 539 -4.30 -27.44 -15.92
C PHE A 539 -3.49 -26.27 -15.25
N SER A 540 -2.21 -26.28 -14.79
CA SER A 540 -1.54 -25.02 -14.28
C SER A 540 -0.79 -24.20 -15.32
N PRO A 541 -0.80 -22.89 -15.24
CA PRO A 541 -0.50 -22.07 -16.38
C PRO A 541 0.95 -22.05 -16.76
N ASP A 542 1.85 -21.45 -15.96
CA ASP A 542 3.33 -21.49 -16.09
C ASP A 542 3.97 -22.86 -16.34
N GLY A 543 3.20 -23.93 -16.45
CA GLY A 543 3.75 -25.21 -16.82
C GLY A 543 4.49 -25.84 -15.64
N GLN A 544 4.26 -25.42 -14.38
CA GLN A 544 5.10 -25.87 -13.26
C GLN A 544 4.53 -26.87 -12.23
N SER A 545 3.22 -27.15 -12.02
CA SER A 545 2.72 -28.48 -11.50
C SER A 545 1.19 -28.71 -11.39
N ILE A 546 0.66 -29.70 -10.62
CA ILE A 546 -0.58 -30.50 -10.95
C ILE A 546 -1.58 -30.91 -9.79
N ALA A 547 -2.94 -30.81 -9.95
CA ALA A 547 -4.07 -30.80 -8.95
C ALA A 547 -5.28 -31.70 -9.27
N THR A 548 -6.03 -32.16 -8.25
CA THR A 548 -6.31 -33.60 -8.12
C THR A 548 -7.29 -34.09 -6.95
N ALA A 549 -8.62 -34.23 -7.04
CA ALA A 549 -9.52 -34.57 -5.89
C ALA A 549 -9.55 -36.08 -5.40
N SER A 550 -10.56 -36.59 -4.65
CA SER A 550 -10.51 -37.84 -3.81
C SER A 550 -11.81 -38.38 -3.15
N TRP A 551 -12.01 -39.72 -3.09
CA TRP A 551 -12.87 -40.43 -2.08
C TRP A 551 -12.06 -41.14 -1.01
N ASP A 552 -10.85 -40.74 -0.74
CA ASP A 552 -10.56 -40.63 0.67
C ASP A 552 -10.80 -39.22 1.21
N GLY A 553 -11.51 -38.42 0.43
CA GLY A 553 -11.82 -37.06 0.76
C GLY A 553 -10.55 -36.25 0.82
N THR A 554 -10.47 -35.20 1.64
CA THR A 554 -9.22 -34.51 1.89
C THR A 554 -8.43 -34.13 0.61
N ALA A 555 -7.36 -34.89 0.29
CA ALA A 555 -6.82 -35.18 -1.06
C ALA A 555 -5.33 -34.85 -1.39
N ARG A 556 -4.35 -35.35 -0.61
CA ARG A 556 -2.87 -35.34 -0.82
C ARG A 556 -2.38 -35.17 -2.30
N VAL A 557 -1.54 -34.17 -2.65
CA VAL A 557 -0.89 -34.11 -4.01
C VAL A 557 0.64 -33.85 -4.06
N TRP A 558 1.42 -34.70 -4.79
CA TRP A 558 2.91 -34.72 -4.76
C TRP A 558 3.56 -34.38 -6.17
N ARG A 559 4.13 -33.13 -6.36
CA ARG A 559 4.90 -32.39 -7.46
C ARG A 559 5.02 -32.93 -8.90
N VAL A 560 4.95 -32.04 -9.90
CA VAL A 560 4.94 -32.41 -11.33
C VAL A 560 6.02 -33.34 -11.80
N ASP A 561 7.27 -32.95 -11.64
CA ASP A 561 8.42 -33.73 -12.05
C ASP A 561 8.61 -34.97 -11.17
N GLY A 562 7.73 -35.14 -10.18
CA GLY A 562 7.63 -36.26 -9.28
C GLY A 562 8.58 -36.21 -8.12
N LYS A 563 8.83 -35.02 -7.52
CA LYS A 563 9.92 -34.79 -6.55
C LYS A 563 9.50 -34.04 -5.25
N GLY A 564 9.76 -34.58 -4.05
CA GLY A 564 9.34 -34.01 -2.73
C GLY A 564 8.21 -34.73 -1.94
N GLU A 565 7.17 -34.02 -1.52
CA GLU A 565 5.97 -34.60 -0.88
C GLU A 565 4.69 -33.83 -1.24
N PRO A 566 3.51 -34.33 -0.82
CA PRO A 566 2.28 -33.58 -0.66
C PRO A 566 2.27 -33.01 0.77
N ARG A 567 1.10 -33.13 1.43
CA ARG A 567 0.55 -32.15 2.34
C ARG A 567 -0.82 -32.67 2.86
N VAL A 568 -1.32 -32.29 4.05
CA VAL A 568 -2.34 -33.09 4.78
C VAL A 568 -3.52 -32.26 5.35
N LEU A 569 -4.36 -31.64 4.51
CA LEU A 569 -5.20 -30.45 4.89
C LEU A 569 -6.46 -30.69 5.71
N LYS A 570 -6.44 -31.79 6.43
CA LYS A 570 -7.61 -32.44 6.95
C LYS A 570 -8.18 -31.63 8.09
N GLY A 571 -9.43 -31.93 8.34
CA GLY A 571 -10.11 -31.90 9.61
C GLY A 571 -11.32 -32.79 9.43
N HIS A 572 -11.08 -33.96 8.85
CA HIS A 572 -11.85 -34.41 7.70
C HIS A 572 -11.80 -35.98 7.69
N THR A 573 -12.96 -36.69 7.84
CA THR A 573 -13.11 -38.18 7.86
C THR A 573 -14.11 -38.94 6.90
N ALA A 574 -14.72 -38.36 5.84
CA ALA A 574 -15.70 -38.92 4.85
C ALA A 574 -15.66 -38.35 3.37
N GLN A 575 -16.80 -38.08 2.68
CA GLN A 575 -17.31 -38.35 1.29
C GLN A 575 -17.58 -37.29 0.10
N VAL A 576 -16.73 -36.30 -0.33
CA VAL A 576 -16.97 -35.27 -1.44
C VAL A 576 -15.83 -34.85 -2.43
N GLN A 577 -15.98 -33.72 -3.20
CA GLN A 577 -16.05 -33.80 -4.68
C GLN A 577 -15.34 -32.84 -5.64
N SER A 578 -14.89 -31.66 -5.25
CA SER A 578 -13.96 -30.89 -6.07
C SER A 578 -13.48 -29.62 -5.36
N ALA A 579 -13.06 -28.58 -6.08
CA ALA A 579 -11.67 -28.39 -6.45
C ALA A 579 -11.47 -27.48 -7.70
N THR A 580 -10.82 -26.31 -7.59
CA THR A 580 -10.01 -25.71 -8.68
C THR A 580 -8.63 -24.99 -8.38
N PHE A 581 -8.19 -23.77 -8.82
CA PHE A 581 -6.71 -23.46 -9.07
C PHE A 581 -6.39 -22.19 -9.90
N SER A 582 -5.51 -21.21 -9.54
CA SER A 582 -5.64 -19.82 -10.06
C SER A 582 -4.56 -18.93 -10.75
N PRO A 583 -5.03 -17.99 -11.60
CA PRO A 583 -4.25 -17.10 -12.51
C PRO A 583 -3.45 -15.86 -12.04
N ASP A 584 -3.16 -15.66 -10.76
CA ASP A 584 -2.01 -14.82 -10.31
C ASP A 584 -1.04 -15.58 -9.37
N GLY A 585 -0.96 -16.92 -9.50
CA GLY A 585 0.03 -17.69 -8.76
C GLY A 585 -0.12 -17.85 -7.21
N GLN A 586 -1.10 -17.26 -6.51
CA GLN A 586 -1.21 -17.21 -5.01
C GLN A 586 -1.98 -18.32 -4.21
N SER A 587 -3.32 -18.41 -4.24
CA SER A 587 -4.22 -19.28 -3.38
C SER A 587 -5.55 -19.83 -4.06
N VAL A 588 -6.46 -20.66 -3.49
CA VAL A 588 -7.08 -21.82 -4.26
C VAL A 588 -8.32 -22.63 -3.68
N VAL A 589 -9.20 -23.42 -4.38
CA VAL A 589 -10.67 -23.62 -4.07
C VAL A 589 -11.45 -24.98 -4.16
N THR A 590 -12.63 -25.28 -3.52
CA THR A 590 -13.19 -26.69 -3.38
C THR A 590 -14.73 -27.05 -3.28
N ALA A 591 -15.13 -27.98 -2.35
CA ALA A 591 -16.35 -28.83 -2.13
C ALA A 591 -16.57 -29.11 -0.60
N SER A 592 -17.68 -29.74 -0.09
CA SER A 592 -18.19 -29.81 1.34
C SER A 592 -19.30 -30.86 1.76
N TRP A 593 -19.01 -32.07 2.32
CA TRP A 593 -19.80 -33.09 3.13
C TRP A 593 -20.88 -32.59 4.01
N ASP A 594 -20.72 -32.61 5.32
CA ASP A 594 -21.76 -32.09 6.18
C ASP A 594 -21.76 -30.56 6.08
N GLY A 595 -21.66 -29.96 4.87
CA GLY A 595 -21.86 -28.55 4.61
C GLY A 595 -21.30 -27.99 3.30
N THR A 596 -20.05 -27.51 3.35
CA THR A 596 -19.80 -26.15 2.82
C THR A 596 -18.47 -25.94 2.06
N ALA A 597 -18.51 -25.81 0.73
CA ALA A 597 -17.34 -25.87 -0.16
C ALA A 597 -16.36 -24.71 -0.14
N ARG A 598 -15.06 -24.96 -0.38
CA ARG A 598 -14.01 -24.30 0.41
C ARG A 598 -12.82 -23.55 -0.30
N VAL A 599 -12.53 -22.26 -0.03
CA VAL A 599 -11.32 -21.45 -0.44
C VAL A 599 -10.12 -21.50 0.49
N TRP A 600 -8.99 -21.87 -0.08
CA TRP A 600 -7.72 -22.13 0.54
C TRP A 600 -6.48 -21.51 -0.10
N ARG A 601 -5.29 -22.04 0.23
CA ARG A 601 -3.99 -21.42 0.07
C ARG A 601 -2.86 -22.27 -0.46
N ALA A 602 -2.47 -22.03 -1.69
CA ALA A 602 -1.49 -22.86 -2.36
C ALA A 602 -0.12 -22.73 -1.75
N HIS A 603 0.41 -21.52 -1.82
CA HIS A 603 1.82 -21.26 -1.63
C HIS A 603 2.13 -20.99 -0.17
N GLY A 604 2.79 -21.97 0.44
CA GLY A 604 2.89 -22.08 1.89
C GLY A 604 1.61 -22.63 2.51
N PRO A 605 1.33 -22.34 3.80
CA PRO A 605 0.13 -22.76 4.52
C PRO A 605 -1.14 -21.92 4.18
N GLY A 606 -2.26 -22.19 4.86
CA GLY A 606 -3.49 -21.36 4.94
C GLY A 606 -4.40 -21.68 6.15
N GLN A 607 -5.36 -20.85 6.58
CA GLN A 607 -6.39 -21.19 7.60
C GLN A 607 -7.81 -20.74 7.15
N PRO A 608 -8.93 -21.10 7.85
CA PRO A 608 -10.02 -21.73 7.16
C PRO A 608 -11.38 -21.08 7.30
N VAL A 609 -12.11 -21.10 6.21
CA VAL A 609 -13.30 -20.28 6.04
C VAL A 609 -14.60 -21.09 6.25
N GLU A 610 -15.69 -20.45 6.66
CA GLU A 610 -16.85 -20.97 7.44
C GLU A 610 -18.08 -20.30 6.80
N LEU A 611 -18.88 -21.06 6.02
CA LEU A 611 -19.47 -20.53 4.78
C LEU A 611 -20.86 -21.09 4.45
N GLU A 612 -21.88 -20.30 4.08
CA GLU A 612 -23.18 -20.61 4.74
C GLU A 612 -24.51 -20.54 3.93
N GLY A 613 -25.40 -21.51 4.25
CA GLY A 613 -26.76 -21.88 3.73
C GLY A 613 -26.94 -23.44 3.65
N HIS A 614 -28.15 -24.05 3.82
CA HIS A 614 -28.34 -25.42 4.44
C HIS A 614 -29.43 -26.41 3.84
N LYS A 615 -29.11 -27.66 3.43
CA LYS A 615 -29.77 -28.81 2.71
C LYS A 615 -29.63 -29.00 1.15
N GLY A 616 -28.57 -29.66 0.58
CA GLY A 616 -28.57 -30.40 -0.76
C GLY A 616 -27.47 -30.16 -1.89
N LEU A 617 -27.40 -31.01 -2.96
CA LEU A 617 -26.37 -31.40 -4.04
C LEU A 617 -25.05 -30.58 -4.38
N LEU A 618 -23.90 -31.04 -5.02
CA LEU A 618 -22.66 -30.15 -5.27
C LEU A 618 -21.70 -30.06 -6.58
N MET A 619 -21.95 -30.69 -7.76
CA MET A 619 -21.57 -30.51 -9.23
C MET A 619 -20.47 -29.59 -9.90
N SER A 620 -20.12 -28.36 -9.50
CA SER A 620 -19.04 -27.49 -10.11
C SER A 620 -18.86 -26.07 -9.52
N ALA A 621 -17.67 -25.50 -9.59
CA ALA A 621 -17.15 -24.32 -8.91
C ALA A 621 -15.88 -23.86 -9.64
N THR A 622 -15.23 -22.76 -9.23
CA THR A 622 -14.59 -21.84 -10.17
C THR A 622 -13.93 -20.53 -9.60
N PHE A 623 -13.41 -19.56 -10.39
CA PHE A 623 -13.52 -18.08 -10.23
C PHE A 623 -12.86 -17.20 -11.34
N SER A 624 -12.99 -15.86 -11.22
CA SER A 624 -12.89 -14.80 -12.24
C SER A 624 -11.58 -14.43 -12.92
N PRO A 625 -11.82 -14.09 -14.19
CA PRO A 625 -11.29 -13.09 -15.13
C PRO A 625 -10.71 -11.72 -14.75
N ASP A 626 -11.28 -11.06 -13.75
CA ASP A 626 -10.68 -9.90 -13.06
C ASP A 626 -9.92 -10.37 -11.82
N GLY A 627 -10.01 -11.66 -11.53
CA GLY A 627 -9.49 -12.30 -10.37
C GLY A 627 -10.47 -12.38 -9.21
N GLN A 628 -11.47 -11.52 -9.11
CA GLN A 628 -11.85 -10.94 -7.83
C GLN A 628 -13.09 -11.51 -7.10
N ARG A 629 -13.74 -12.59 -7.55
CA ARG A 629 -15.22 -12.64 -7.44
C ARG A 629 -15.80 -14.13 -7.60
N ILE A 630 -17.00 -14.62 -7.10
CA ILE A 630 -17.37 -16.09 -6.75
C ILE A 630 -18.81 -16.73 -6.96
N VAL A 631 -18.98 -18.05 -7.33
CA VAL A 631 -20.31 -18.81 -7.54
C VAL A 631 -20.60 -20.38 -7.77
N THR A 632 -21.88 -20.89 -7.62
CA THR A 632 -22.52 -22.21 -8.09
C THR A 632 -24.05 -22.55 -7.72
N ALA A 633 -24.67 -23.73 -8.05
CA ALA A 633 -26.08 -24.12 -8.44
C ALA A 633 -27.08 -25.18 -7.70
N SER A 634 -28.27 -24.91 -7.10
CA SER A 634 -28.59 -25.60 -5.79
C SER A 634 -30.07 -25.95 -5.25
N TRP A 635 -30.56 -27.11 -4.58
CA TRP A 635 -31.67 -27.64 -3.52
C TRP A 635 -32.43 -26.95 -2.20
N ASP A 636 -31.87 -26.34 -1.08
CA ASP A 636 -32.36 -25.39 0.05
C ASP A 636 -32.78 -23.85 -0.11
N GLY A 637 -31.87 -22.98 -0.59
CA GLY A 637 -31.98 -21.58 -1.10
C GLY A 637 -31.81 -21.42 -2.65
N THR A 638 -30.83 -20.94 -3.42
CA THR A 638 -30.84 -21.37 -4.89
C THR A 638 -29.47 -21.73 -5.35
N ALA A 639 -29.26 -22.02 -6.64
CA ALA A 639 -28.08 -21.49 -7.34
C ALA A 639 -27.70 -20.13 -6.70
N ARG A 640 -26.44 -19.77 -6.39
CA ARG A 640 -26.09 -18.69 -5.44
C ARG A 640 -24.83 -17.85 -5.73
N VAL A 641 -24.90 -16.50 -5.57
CA VAL A 641 -23.78 -15.47 -5.54
C VAL A 641 -23.49 -14.38 -4.29
N TRP A 642 -22.07 -14.49 -4.58
CA TRP A 642 -20.73 -14.06 -3.97
C TRP A 642 -19.63 -13.27 -4.68
N ARG A 643 -19.07 -12.23 -3.98
CA ARG A 643 -17.65 -11.82 -4.11
C ARG A 643 -16.79 -12.74 -3.25
N ALA A 644 -15.56 -12.38 -2.94
CA ALA A 644 -14.51 -13.37 -2.87
C ALA A 644 -13.21 -13.04 -2.13
N GLU A 645 -13.22 -11.98 -1.34
CA GLU A 645 -12.22 -11.69 -0.32
C GLU A 645 -12.80 -11.69 1.12
N GLY A 646 -14.05 -12.15 1.28
CA GLY A 646 -14.67 -12.53 2.54
C GLY A 646 -15.53 -11.51 3.34
N SER A 647 -16.32 -10.63 2.68
CA SER A 647 -17.53 -9.95 3.24
C SER A 647 -18.74 -9.54 2.31
N THR A 648 -20.01 -9.91 2.65
CA THR A 648 -21.35 -9.22 2.48
C THR A 648 -22.63 -10.14 2.36
N LYS A 649 -23.72 -9.69 1.70
CA LYS A 649 -25.03 -10.33 1.43
C LYS A 649 -25.57 -9.91 0.01
N PRO A 650 -26.62 -10.49 -0.60
CA PRO A 650 -26.40 -11.25 -1.83
C PRO A 650 -27.40 -11.02 -2.98
N VAL A 651 -26.99 -11.24 -4.23
CA VAL A 651 -27.94 -11.44 -5.33
C VAL A 651 -28.78 -12.71 -5.05
N VAL A 652 -29.93 -12.87 -5.70
CA VAL A 652 -30.80 -14.06 -5.56
C VAL A 652 -31.48 -14.29 -6.89
N LEU A 653 -31.26 -15.47 -7.49
CA LEU A 653 -31.88 -15.89 -8.73
C LEU A 653 -32.58 -17.20 -8.53
N ARG A 654 -33.61 -17.41 -9.33
CA ARG A 654 -34.69 -18.24 -8.83
C ARG A 654 -35.49 -18.91 -9.90
N GLY A 655 -35.64 -20.21 -9.69
CA GLY A 655 -36.94 -20.78 -9.36
C GLY A 655 -37.65 -21.32 -10.56
N HIS A 656 -38.29 -22.48 -10.46
CA HIS A 656 -38.74 -23.12 -11.69
C HIS A 656 -39.76 -24.27 -11.40
N ALA A 657 -39.25 -25.46 -11.04
CA ALA A 657 -39.85 -26.82 -10.97
C ALA A 657 -39.12 -27.77 -9.95
N GLY A 658 -38.02 -28.52 -10.25
CA GLY A 658 -37.32 -29.43 -9.28
C GLY A 658 -36.44 -28.78 -8.16
N PRO A 659 -35.36 -29.42 -7.63
CA PRO A 659 -34.45 -28.82 -6.61
C PRO A 659 -32.92 -28.65 -6.93
N VAL A 660 -32.48 -27.88 -7.94
CA VAL A 660 -31.19 -27.10 -8.02
C VAL A 660 -29.78 -27.64 -8.58
N THR A 661 -29.03 -27.26 -9.69
CA THR A 661 -27.85 -28.07 -10.30
C THR A 661 -26.59 -27.62 -11.20
N SER A 662 -26.45 -26.97 -12.41
CA SER A 662 -25.06 -26.74 -13.08
C SER A 662 -24.57 -25.68 -14.15
N ALA A 663 -23.35 -25.08 -14.05
CA ALA A 663 -23.06 -23.72 -14.61
C ALA A 663 -21.61 -23.31 -14.98
N ALA A 664 -21.37 -22.19 -15.70
CA ALA A 664 -20.06 -21.50 -15.83
C ALA A 664 -19.98 -20.12 -16.57
N PHE A 665 -18.88 -19.31 -16.47
CA PHE A 665 -18.83 -18.01 -17.21
C PHE A 665 -17.61 -17.38 -17.89
N GLY A 666 -17.83 -16.26 -18.62
CA GLY A 666 -16.99 -15.69 -19.70
C GLY A 666 -17.36 -14.29 -20.20
N PRO A 667 -16.78 -13.89 -21.34
CA PRO A 667 -15.46 -13.26 -21.22
C PRO A 667 -15.34 -11.78 -21.52
N ASP A 668 -16.44 -11.17 -21.92
CA ASP A 668 -16.64 -9.77 -21.68
C ASP A 668 -16.68 -9.53 -20.18
N GLY A 669 -16.83 -10.62 -19.41
CA GLY A 669 -16.86 -10.67 -17.98
C GLY A 669 -18.24 -10.80 -17.40
N GLN A 670 -19.27 -10.55 -18.21
CA GLN A 670 -20.36 -9.66 -17.78
C GLN A 670 -21.67 -10.43 -17.51
N ARG A 671 -21.67 -11.75 -17.74
CA ARG A 671 -22.85 -12.54 -18.16
C ARG A 671 -22.60 -14.05 -17.86
N ILE A 672 -23.55 -14.96 -17.55
CA ILE A 672 -23.27 -16.43 -17.24
C ILE A 672 -24.09 -17.57 -17.88
N VAL A 673 -23.59 -18.82 -17.72
CA VAL A 673 -24.20 -20.08 -18.15
C VAL A 673 -24.56 -21.11 -17.14
N THR A 674 -25.48 -22.01 -17.50
CA THR A 674 -26.26 -22.69 -16.49
C THR A 674 -27.26 -23.75 -16.99
N ALA A 675 -27.62 -24.80 -16.19
CA ALA A 675 -28.31 -26.08 -16.53
C ALA A 675 -29.14 -26.81 -15.37
N SER A 676 -30.31 -27.50 -15.61
CA SER A 676 -31.49 -27.72 -14.68
C SER A 676 -32.68 -28.81 -14.76
N TRP A 677 -33.13 -29.67 -13.75
CA TRP A 677 -34.53 -30.18 -13.23
C TRP A 677 -35.93 -29.85 -13.78
N ASP A 678 -36.04 -29.88 -15.09
CA ASP A 678 -37.17 -29.73 -16.02
C ASP A 678 -36.60 -29.41 -17.40
N GLY A 679 -35.28 -29.28 -17.41
CA GLY A 679 -34.24 -29.39 -18.38
C GLY A 679 -33.54 -28.08 -18.64
N THR A 680 -34.30 -27.00 -18.45
CA THR A 680 -34.07 -25.73 -19.08
C THR A 680 -32.85 -25.06 -18.49
N ALA A 681 -31.71 -25.38 -19.08
CA ALA A 681 -30.51 -24.62 -18.94
C ALA A 681 -30.75 -23.17 -19.36
N ARG A 682 -29.87 -22.20 -19.07
CA ARG A 682 -30.14 -20.77 -19.30
C ARG A 682 -28.88 -19.93 -19.58
N VAL A 683 -29.04 -18.69 -20.02
CA VAL A 683 -27.98 -17.71 -20.33
C VAL A 683 -28.40 -16.26 -20.11
N TRP A 684 -27.61 -15.51 -19.36
CA TRP A 684 -28.09 -14.24 -18.87
C TRP A 684 -27.01 -13.23 -18.45
N ARG A 685 -27.47 -12.00 -18.15
CA ARG A 685 -26.72 -10.78 -17.80
C ARG A 685 -26.40 -10.63 -16.33
N ALA A 686 -25.13 -10.48 -15.96
CA ALA A 686 -24.67 -10.75 -14.60
C ALA A 686 -24.29 -9.55 -13.74
N ASP A 687 -25.07 -8.50 -13.83
CA ASP A 687 -25.55 -7.85 -12.63
C ASP A 687 -26.73 -8.65 -12.01
N GLY A 688 -27.03 -9.77 -12.65
CA GLY A 688 -28.27 -10.49 -12.61
C GLY A 688 -29.44 -9.71 -13.22
N THR A 689 -29.26 -8.47 -13.65
CA THR A 689 -30.38 -7.57 -13.95
C THR A 689 -30.94 -7.75 -15.36
N GLY A 690 -32.26 -7.87 -15.42
CA GLY A 690 -33.02 -8.05 -16.65
C GLY A 690 -33.86 -9.33 -16.63
N GLU A 691 -34.22 -9.76 -17.85
CA GLU A 691 -35.04 -10.92 -18.16
C GLU A 691 -34.46 -11.65 -19.41
N PRO A 692 -34.88 -12.90 -19.67
CA PRO A 692 -34.13 -13.95 -20.36
C PRO A 692 -34.24 -14.17 -21.89
N VAL A 693 -33.22 -14.82 -22.48
CA VAL A 693 -33.35 -15.61 -23.73
C VAL A 693 -34.29 -16.81 -23.47
N VAL A 694 -34.89 -17.46 -24.45
CA VAL A 694 -35.79 -18.61 -24.25
C VAL A 694 -35.59 -19.52 -25.46
N LEU A 695 -34.72 -20.49 -25.31
CA LEU A 695 -34.51 -21.57 -26.26
C LEU A 695 -35.40 -22.74 -25.89
N GLN A 696 -35.90 -23.54 -26.83
CA GLN A 696 -36.79 -24.67 -26.53
C GLN A 696 -36.68 -25.82 -27.57
N GLY A 697 -36.86 -27.09 -27.16
CA GLY A 697 -37.05 -28.23 -28.07
C GLY A 697 -36.57 -29.63 -27.60
N HIS A 698 -36.26 -29.78 -26.30
CA HIS A 698 -35.55 -30.95 -25.78
C HIS A 698 -36.44 -32.17 -25.52
N ALA A 699 -35.97 -33.24 -24.84
CA ALA A 699 -36.76 -34.49 -24.82
C ALA A 699 -36.73 -35.48 -23.60
N ALA A 700 -36.00 -35.31 -22.45
CA ALA A 700 -36.01 -36.31 -21.31
C ALA A 700 -35.29 -35.89 -19.96
N GLN A 701 -34.66 -36.80 -19.15
CA GLN A 701 -33.89 -36.64 -17.85
C GLN A 701 -32.37 -36.33 -18.03
N VAL A 702 -31.53 -35.73 -17.11
CA VAL A 702 -30.38 -34.79 -17.51
C VAL A 702 -29.00 -34.64 -16.67
N GLN A 703 -27.92 -33.79 -17.03
CA GLN A 703 -26.52 -33.56 -16.41
C GLN A 703 -25.35 -32.42 -16.74
N SER A 704 -25.12 -31.37 -17.66
CA SER A 704 -23.96 -30.28 -17.58
C SER A 704 -23.48 -29.28 -18.76
N ALA A 705 -23.02 -27.93 -18.63
CA ALA A 705 -22.79 -26.63 -19.52
C ALA A 705 -21.39 -25.86 -19.95
N ALA A 706 -21.30 -24.67 -20.68
CA ALA A 706 -20.21 -23.57 -20.95
C ALA A 706 -20.31 -22.12 -21.77
N LEU A 707 -19.51 -21.74 -22.91
CA LEU A 707 -19.52 -20.61 -24.01
C LEU A 707 -18.17 -20.18 -24.74
N SER A 708 -18.17 -19.56 -25.96
CA SER A 708 -17.17 -19.03 -26.98
C SER A 708 -16.20 -17.79 -26.94
N PRO A 709 -14.95 -17.90 -27.46
CA PRO A 709 -13.94 -16.82 -27.46
C PRO A 709 -14.11 -15.66 -28.42
N ASP A 710 -14.97 -15.73 -29.43
CA ASP A 710 -15.51 -14.53 -30.10
C ASP A 710 -16.77 -14.05 -29.39
N GLY A 711 -17.15 -14.70 -28.30
CA GLY A 711 -18.40 -14.42 -27.66
C GLY A 711 -19.62 -14.63 -28.55
N GLN A 712 -19.57 -15.34 -29.67
CA GLN A 712 -20.70 -15.61 -30.55
C GLN A 712 -21.18 -17.09 -30.69
N SER A 713 -20.97 -18.09 -29.76
CA SER A 713 -21.93 -19.26 -29.55
C SER A 713 -21.70 -20.41 -28.49
N VAL A 714 -22.55 -21.49 -28.43
CA VAL A 714 -23.17 -22.12 -27.21
C VAL A 714 -23.90 -23.53 -27.41
N VAL A 715 -23.73 -24.64 -26.63
CA VAL A 715 -24.34 -26.00 -26.92
C VAL A 715 -24.57 -27.01 -25.76
N THR A 716 -25.72 -27.71 -25.66
CA THR A 716 -25.92 -28.88 -24.76
C THR A 716 -25.50 -30.22 -25.34
N ALA A 717 -26.31 -31.26 -25.16
CA ALA A 717 -26.44 -32.58 -25.79
C ALA A 717 -27.26 -33.46 -24.84
N SER A 718 -28.10 -34.47 -25.21
CA SER A 718 -29.00 -35.01 -24.15
C SER A 718 -29.92 -36.28 -24.44
N PHE A 719 -30.71 -36.85 -23.49
CA PHE A 719 -31.62 -38.05 -23.50
C PHE A 719 -32.65 -38.29 -24.62
N ASP A 720 -32.13 -38.40 -25.83
CA ASP A 720 -32.81 -38.73 -27.10
C ASP A 720 -31.78 -38.75 -28.21
N GLY A 721 -30.72 -37.94 -28.05
CA GLY A 721 -29.76 -37.77 -29.10
C GLY A 721 -29.23 -36.40 -29.34
N THR A 722 -30.08 -35.52 -29.74
CA THR A 722 -29.69 -34.31 -30.42
C THR A 722 -28.70 -33.41 -29.65
N ALA A 723 -27.90 -32.62 -30.37
CA ALA A 723 -26.98 -31.74 -29.66
C ALA A 723 -26.57 -30.40 -30.34
N ARG A 724 -27.56 -29.81 -31.00
CA ARG A 724 -28.01 -28.40 -30.96
C ARG A 724 -27.09 -27.25 -30.44
N VAL A 725 -26.42 -26.48 -31.31
CA VAL A 725 -25.68 -25.21 -31.12
C VAL A 725 -26.44 -24.11 -31.86
N TRP A 726 -26.93 -23.12 -31.14
CA TRP A 726 -27.98 -22.24 -31.60
C TRP A 726 -27.50 -20.86 -32.19
N ARG A 727 -28.15 -19.75 -31.81
CA ARG A 727 -27.60 -18.37 -31.82
C ARG A 727 -28.08 -17.61 -30.59
N ALA A 728 -27.29 -16.75 -29.98
CA ALA A 728 -27.40 -16.60 -28.51
C ALA A 728 -28.41 -15.58 -28.12
N ASP A 729 -28.34 -14.45 -28.80
CA ASP A 729 -29.50 -13.58 -29.04
C ASP A 729 -30.73 -14.36 -29.52
N GLY A 730 -30.59 -15.66 -29.75
CA GLY A 730 -31.52 -16.58 -30.30
C GLY A 730 -32.25 -15.97 -31.45
N THR A 731 -31.39 -15.53 -32.36
CA THR A 731 -31.75 -15.25 -33.71
C THR A 731 -31.48 -16.52 -34.52
N GLY A 732 -32.52 -17.34 -34.71
CA GLY A 732 -32.56 -18.33 -35.78
C GLY A 732 -33.15 -19.71 -35.45
N GLN A 733 -32.85 -20.65 -36.36
CA GLN A 733 -33.21 -22.07 -36.37
C GLN A 733 -31.99 -22.98 -36.61
N PRO A 734 -32.04 -24.25 -36.15
CA PRO A 734 -30.98 -25.26 -36.12
C PRO A 734 -29.97 -25.41 -37.29
N LEU A 735 -28.70 -25.72 -36.98
CA LEU A 735 -27.92 -26.78 -37.70
C LEU A 735 -28.52 -28.17 -37.37
N VAL A 736 -28.02 -29.34 -37.80
CA VAL A 736 -28.33 -30.71 -37.28
C VAL A 736 -27.08 -31.62 -37.37
N LEU A 737 -26.64 -32.33 -36.32
CA LEU A 737 -25.62 -33.39 -36.44
C LEU A 737 -26.02 -34.75 -35.85
N GLN A 738 -25.92 -35.85 -36.61
CA GLN A 738 -26.47 -37.17 -36.20
C GLN A 738 -25.50 -38.35 -36.22
N GLY A 739 -25.89 -39.47 -35.59
CA GLY A 739 -25.31 -40.79 -35.89
C GLY A 739 -25.07 -41.73 -34.70
N HIS A 740 -26.12 -42.27 -34.08
CA HIS A 740 -26.12 -43.26 -32.98
C HIS A 740 -27.42 -44.11 -32.93
N ALA A 741 -27.55 -45.00 -31.94
CA ALA A 741 -28.66 -45.95 -31.78
C ALA A 741 -29.28 -46.06 -30.36
N GLY A 742 -28.55 -45.77 -29.27
CA GLY A 742 -29.03 -45.85 -27.87
C GLY A 742 -28.96 -44.63 -26.91
N VAL A 743 -27.85 -43.88 -26.68
CA VAL A 743 -27.68 -42.90 -25.56
C VAL A 743 -26.73 -41.61 -25.85
N VAL A 744 -26.59 -40.51 -25.04
CA VAL A 744 -25.90 -39.11 -25.07
C VAL A 744 -24.67 -38.81 -24.16
N THR A 745 -23.60 -38.00 -24.41
CA THR A 745 -22.64 -37.64 -23.31
C THR A 745 -21.74 -36.39 -23.04
N SER A 746 -21.49 -35.30 -23.82
CA SER A 746 -20.99 -33.95 -23.33
C SER A 746 -20.36 -32.99 -24.37
N ALA A 747 -20.22 -31.72 -24.03
CA ALA A 747 -19.69 -30.60 -24.81
C ALA A 747 -18.30 -30.08 -24.40
N VAL A 748 -17.68 -29.07 -25.10
CA VAL A 748 -16.47 -28.23 -24.75
C VAL A 748 -15.73 -27.38 -25.80
N PHE A 749 -14.96 -26.36 -25.35
CA PHE A 749 -13.55 -26.06 -25.70
C PHE A 749 -12.52 -25.19 -24.79
N SER A 750 -11.76 -24.14 -25.24
CA SER A 750 -10.73 -23.20 -24.55
C SER A 750 -10.27 -21.79 -25.23
N PRO A 751 -9.07 -21.49 -25.87
CA PRO A 751 -8.86 -20.38 -26.88
C PRO A 751 -7.76 -20.49 -28.03
N ASP A 752 -8.02 -20.03 -29.30
CA ASP A 752 -7.14 -19.59 -30.48
C ASP A 752 -7.66 -19.74 -31.98
N GLY A 753 -7.71 -20.91 -32.68
CA GLY A 753 -8.34 -21.15 -34.05
C GLY A 753 -9.85 -21.61 -34.19
N GLN A 754 -10.29 -22.76 -34.80
CA GLN A 754 -11.75 -23.06 -35.11
C GLN A 754 -12.40 -24.48 -34.88
N ARG A 755 -11.96 -25.37 -33.96
CA ARG A 755 -12.36 -26.82 -33.90
C ARG A 755 -12.41 -27.42 -32.48
N ILE A 756 -12.76 -28.71 -32.23
CA ILE A 756 -13.52 -29.10 -31.00
C ILE A 756 -13.50 -30.65 -30.54
N VAL A 757 -14.01 -31.15 -29.36
CA VAL A 757 -13.97 -32.62 -28.86
C VAL A 757 -15.06 -33.21 -27.90
N THR A 758 -15.44 -34.52 -27.90
CA THR A 758 -15.91 -35.19 -26.60
C THR A 758 -15.89 -36.74 -26.43
N ALA A 759 -16.26 -37.31 -25.27
CA ALA A 759 -16.24 -38.72 -24.89
C ALA A 759 -17.61 -39.35 -24.51
N SER A 760 -17.77 -40.65 -24.84
CA SER A 760 -19.06 -41.27 -25.21
C SER A 760 -19.14 -42.85 -25.14
N SER A 761 -20.25 -43.61 -25.25
CA SER A 761 -20.46 -45.04 -24.83
C SER A 761 -20.74 -46.24 -25.76
N ASP A 762 -20.40 -46.24 -27.03
CA ASP A 762 -19.80 -47.42 -27.59
C ASP A 762 -18.33 -47.22 -27.28
N GLY A 763 -17.84 -45.98 -27.31
CA GLY A 763 -16.80 -45.56 -26.40
C GLY A 763 -16.09 -44.24 -26.76
N THR A 764 -16.68 -43.23 -27.41
CA THR A 764 -15.94 -42.52 -28.51
C THR A 764 -16.19 -41.00 -28.78
N ALA A 765 -15.74 -40.38 -29.91
CA ALA A 765 -14.64 -39.38 -29.86
C ALA A 765 -14.76 -37.94 -30.47
N ARG A 766 -15.44 -37.72 -31.59
CA ARG A 766 -15.94 -36.39 -32.08
C ARG A 766 -14.91 -35.25 -32.32
N VAL A 767 -14.63 -34.87 -33.56
CA VAL A 767 -14.08 -33.57 -34.01
C VAL A 767 -14.76 -33.26 -35.33
N TRP A 768 -14.85 -32.00 -35.71
CA TRP A 768 -15.50 -31.37 -36.85
C TRP A 768 -14.97 -29.93 -36.86
N LEU A 769 -15.67 -29.06 -37.59
CA LEU A 769 -15.40 -27.68 -37.87
C LEU A 769 -16.56 -26.78 -37.40
N ALA A 770 -16.33 -25.49 -37.51
CA ALA A 770 -17.11 -24.35 -37.01
C ALA A 770 -18.36 -23.96 -37.82
N ASP A 771 -18.45 -24.55 -39.00
CA ASP A 771 -19.40 -24.34 -40.10
C ASP A 771 -20.14 -25.63 -40.52
N GLY A 772 -19.74 -26.74 -39.89
CA GLY A 772 -20.39 -28.05 -39.87
C GLY A 772 -19.92 -28.92 -41.00
N THR A 773 -18.96 -28.44 -41.76
CA THR A 773 -18.46 -29.07 -42.97
C THR A 773 -17.59 -30.30 -42.64
N GLY A 774 -17.53 -31.24 -43.59
CA GLY A 774 -16.64 -32.41 -43.56
C GLY A 774 -17.26 -33.71 -43.02
N GLU A 775 -16.55 -34.84 -43.14
CA GLU A 775 -16.92 -36.18 -42.64
C GLU A 775 -15.83 -36.71 -41.69
N PRO A 776 -16.12 -37.64 -40.76
CA PRO A 776 -15.28 -37.94 -39.61
C PRO A 776 -13.94 -38.58 -39.83
N VAL A 777 -13.06 -38.24 -38.90
CA VAL A 777 -12.03 -39.16 -38.42
C VAL A 777 -12.78 -40.30 -37.72
N VAL A 778 -12.56 -41.59 -38.01
CA VAL A 778 -13.19 -42.72 -37.26
C VAL A 778 -12.15 -43.74 -36.72
N LEU A 779 -12.42 -44.36 -35.55
CA LEU A 779 -11.75 -44.17 -34.19
C LEU A 779 -9.98 -46.07 -32.65
N ARG A 780 -10.08 -47.39 -32.20
CA ARG A 780 -11.08 -48.53 -32.07
C ARG A 780 -10.84 -49.41 -30.80
N GLY A 781 -11.86 -50.02 -30.15
CA GLY A 781 -11.75 -50.75 -28.85
C GLY A 781 -13.03 -51.50 -28.36
N HIS A 782 -13.21 -51.66 -27.02
CA HIS A 782 -14.27 -52.51 -26.35
C HIS A 782 -15.21 -51.77 -25.33
N ALA A 783 -15.51 -52.22 -24.08
CA ALA A 783 -16.76 -51.82 -23.34
C ALA A 783 -16.81 -51.56 -21.78
N ALA A 784 -17.22 -50.35 -21.32
CA ALA A 784 -18.07 -49.93 -20.15
C ALA A 784 -17.86 -48.39 -19.79
N GLN A 785 -18.51 -47.74 -18.73
CA GLN A 785 -18.82 -46.27 -18.30
C GLN A 785 -17.72 -45.11 -18.17
N VAL A 786 -18.02 -43.77 -18.28
CA VAL A 786 -17.14 -42.55 -17.97
C VAL A 786 -17.85 -41.38 -17.22
N GLN A 787 -17.33 -40.12 -17.28
CA GLN A 787 -17.59 -38.87 -16.50
C GLN A 787 -16.77 -37.63 -16.99
N SER A 788 -16.34 -37.47 -18.27
CA SER A 788 -15.17 -36.59 -18.63
C SER A 788 -14.25 -36.94 -19.88
N ALA A 789 -13.46 -35.97 -20.40
CA ALA A 789 -12.14 -35.97 -21.11
C ALA A 789 -11.54 -34.51 -21.10
N ALA A 790 -10.43 -34.14 -21.80
CA ALA A 790 -10.08 -32.73 -22.20
C ALA A 790 -8.69 -32.43 -22.86
N PHE A 791 -8.47 -31.22 -23.43
CA PHE A 791 -7.18 -30.74 -24.00
C PHE A 791 -6.77 -29.23 -24.12
N SER A 792 -5.83 -28.85 -25.03
CA SER A 792 -4.67 -27.87 -25.14
C SER A 792 -4.73 -26.31 -25.16
N PRO A 793 -3.58 -25.59 -24.96
CA PRO A 793 -2.91 -24.82 -26.06
C PRO A 793 -1.73 -25.44 -26.88
N ASP A 794 -0.93 -24.60 -27.57
CA ASP A 794 -0.21 -24.79 -28.87
C ASP A 794 -1.00 -25.31 -30.07
N GLY A 795 -1.87 -26.29 -29.87
CA GLY A 795 -2.65 -26.93 -30.93
C GLY A 795 -2.95 -28.39 -30.69
N GLN A 796 -2.07 -29.14 -30.00
CA GLN A 796 -1.59 -30.31 -30.72
C GLN A 796 -1.92 -31.71 -30.17
N SER A 797 -2.40 -31.93 -28.92
CA SER A 797 -2.77 -33.29 -28.43
C SER A 797 -3.71 -33.32 -27.20
N VAL A 798 -4.08 -34.49 -26.65
CA VAL A 798 -5.27 -34.66 -25.77
C VAL A 798 -5.22 -35.82 -24.80
N VAL A 799 -5.99 -35.75 -23.71
CA VAL A 799 -6.36 -36.94 -22.93
C VAL A 799 -7.86 -37.07 -22.51
N THR A 800 -8.30 -38.27 -22.05
CA THR A 800 -9.68 -38.81 -22.28
C THR A 800 -10.36 -39.69 -21.22
N ALA A 801 -11.09 -40.77 -21.58
CA ALA A 801 -11.59 -41.86 -20.71
C ALA A 801 -12.38 -43.01 -21.42
N SER A 802 -12.76 -44.10 -20.69
CA SER A 802 -13.59 -45.36 -20.90
C SER A 802 -14.21 -45.91 -19.57
N TRP A 803 -14.95 -47.02 -19.38
CA TRP A 803 -14.84 -47.78 -18.08
C TRP A 803 -13.75 -48.77 -18.35
N ASP A 804 -12.51 -48.35 -18.09
CA ASP A 804 -11.43 -49.30 -17.98
C ASP A 804 -10.18 -48.89 -17.22
N GLY A 805 -9.95 -47.60 -17.02
CA GLY A 805 -8.78 -47.03 -16.38
C GLY A 805 -7.97 -46.03 -17.24
N THR A 806 -7.78 -46.29 -18.55
CA THR A 806 -7.09 -45.35 -19.47
C THR A 806 -7.98 -44.40 -20.26
N ALA A 807 -8.01 -43.19 -19.75
CA ALA A 807 -7.81 -42.00 -20.57
C ALA A 807 -6.48 -42.06 -21.38
N ARG A 808 -6.38 -41.39 -22.53
CA ARG A 808 -5.39 -41.69 -23.58
C ARG A 808 -4.95 -40.54 -24.48
N VAL A 809 -3.78 -40.60 -25.14
CA VAL A 809 -3.46 -39.68 -26.26
C VAL A 809 -4.50 -39.79 -27.34
N TRP A 810 -5.16 -38.65 -27.57
CA TRP A 810 -5.86 -38.19 -28.77
C TRP A 810 -4.87 -37.23 -29.54
N ARG A 811 -4.93 -36.83 -30.83
CA ARG A 811 -3.93 -35.83 -31.36
C ARG A 811 -4.40 -34.96 -32.55
N ALA A 812 -3.59 -34.01 -33.05
CA ALA A 812 -3.86 -33.06 -34.16
C ALA A 812 -4.01 -33.59 -35.64
N ASP A 813 -2.98 -33.44 -36.46
CA ASP A 813 -2.69 -33.98 -37.81
C ASP A 813 -2.89 -35.51 -38.01
N GLY A 814 -4.15 -35.98 -37.95
CA GLY A 814 -4.63 -37.24 -38.53
C GLY A 814 -4.19 -38.59 -37.93
N THR A 815 -3.03 -38.69 -37.29
CA THR A 815 -2.26 -39.94 -37.13
C THR A 815 -1.66 -40.36 -35.74
N GLY A 816 -1.03 -41.53 -35.60
CA GLY A 816 -0.03 -41.83 -34.53
C GLY A 816 -0.11 -43.23 -33.90
N GLN A 817 0.98 -43.75 -33.27
CA GLN A 817 1.07 -45.08 -32.56
C GLN A 817 1.14 -45.06 -30.98
N PRO A 818 0.37 -45.87 -30.18
CA PRO A 818 -0.63 -45.11 -28.40
C PRO A 818 0.55 -44.83 -27.43
N LEU A 819 0.37 -44.32 -26.21
CA LEU A 819 1.47 -44.09 -25.27
C LEU A 819 1.44 -44.90 -23.95
N VAL A 820 2.02 -46.12 -23.97
CA VAL A 820 2.19 -47.14 -22.90
C VAL A 820 0.98 -47.53 -22.02
N LEU A 821 0.59 -46.81 -20.94
CA LEU A 821 -0.64 -46.99 -20.14
C LEU A 821 -0.76 -47.83 -18.76
N GLN A 822 0.11 -48.79 -18.35
CA GLN A 822 -0.25 -49.98 -17.47
C GLN A 822 -0.27 -49.90 -15.88
N GLY A 823 -1.06 -50.76 -15.16
CA GLY A 823 -1.20 -51.05 -13.69
C GLY A 823 -2.28 -52.14 -13.28
N HIS A 824 -3.46 -52.01 -12.56
CA HIS A 824 -4.22 -50.87 -11.93
C HIS A 824 -5.83 -51.05 -11.67
N ALA A 825 -6.47 -51.43 -10.56
CA ALA A 825 -7.86 -52.05 -10.56
C ALA A 825 -9.35 -51.40 -10.57
N GLY A 826 -9.79 -50.20 -11.04
CA GLY A 826 -11.30 -49.85 -11.14
C GLY A 826 -11.77 -48.40 -11.53
N VAL A 827 -12.91 -47.80 -11.22
CA VAL A 827 -13.37 -46.46 -11.79
C VAL A 827 -12.39 -45.22 -11.68
N VAL A 828 -12.03 -44.53 -12.81
CA VAL A 828 -11.49 -43.12 -12.95
C VAL A 828 -12.69 -42.17 -12.89
N THR A 829 -12.48 -40.86 -13.06
CA THR A 829 -13.20 -39.70 -12.49
C THR A 829 -13.02 -38.49 -13.42
N SER A 830 -12.22 -37.44 -13.12
CA SER A 830 -12.08 -36.31 -14.05
C SER A 830 -10.73 -35.55 -14.18
N ALA A 831 -10.60 -34.56 -15.09
CA ALA A 831 -9.52 -33.57 -15.28
C ALA A 831 -9.90 -32.38 -16.29
N VAL A 832 -9.22 -31.18 -16.35
CA VAL A 832 -9.49 -29.90 -17.16
C VAL A 832 -8.22 -28.96 -17.48
N PHE A 833 -8.22 -27.61 -17.77
CA PHE A 833 -7.11 -26.85 -18.50
C PHE A 833 -6.22 -25.62 -18.05
N SER A 834 -5.03 -25.39 -18.73
CA SER A 834 -3.99 -24.28 -18.59
C SER A 834 -3.34 -23.73 -19.90
N PRO A 835 -2.65 -22.55 -19.90
CA PRO A 835 -1.34 -22.24 -20.62
C PRO A 835 -0.34 -21.32 -19.84
N ASP A 836 1.00 -21.18 -19.97
CA ASP A 836 2.19 -21.82 -20.63
C ASP A 836 2.08 -23.27 -21.09
N GLY A 837 2.67 -24.30 -20.41
CA GLY A 837 3.27 -25.46 -21.12
C GLY A 837 3.16 -26.96 -20.75
N GLN A 838 4.14 -27.56 -20.04
CA GLN A 838 4.67 -28.90 -20.46
C GLN A 838 4.49 -30.11 -19.49
N ARG A 839 3.30 -30.71 -19.32
CA ARG A 839 3.01 -31.67 -18.21
C ARG A 839 1.62 -32.37 -18.36
N ILE A 840 0.99 -32.95 -17.30
CA ILE A 840 -0.49 -33.33 -17.26
C ILE A 840 -1.13 -33.88 -15.95
N VAL A 841 -2.48 -33.92 -15.84
CA VAL A 841 -3.30 -34.12 -14.61
C VAL A 841 -4.38 -35.27 -14.47
N THR A 842 -4.53 -35.98 -13.31
CA THR A 842 -5.31 -37.27 -13.21
C THR A 842 -6.38 -37.44 -12.09
N ALA A 843 -7.45 -38.25 -12.30
CA ALA A 843 -8.39 -38.76 -11.22
C ALA A 843 -9.65 -39.64 -11.66
N SER A 844 -10.36 -40.67 -11.08
CA SER A 844 -10.49 -41.50 -9.82
C SER A 844 -11.93 -42.08 -9.37
N SER A 845 -12.04 -43.08 -8.41
CA SER A 845 -13.08 -43.60 -7.39
C SER A 845 -12.77 -44.50 -5.91
N ASP A 846 -10.84 -45.26 -4.82
CA ASP A 846 -9.33 -45.40 -4.53
C ASP A 846 -8.26 -44.39 -3.99
N GLY A 847 -8.51 -43.09 -3.91
CA GLY A 847 -7.94 -42.14 -2.98
C GLY A 847 -7.32 -40.92 -3.56
N THR A 848 -6.07 -41.15 -4.00
CA THR A 848 -5.12 -40.39 -4.87
C THR A 848 -5.61 -39.20 -5.68
N ALA A 849 -4.81 -38.62 -6.55
CA ALA A 849 -5.17 -37.96 -7.81
C ALA A 849 -3.89 -37.18 -8.13
N ARG A 850 -3.54 -37.00 -9.43
CA ARG A 850 -2.09 -36.92 -9.71
C ARG A 850 -1.53 -36.06 -10.84
N VAL A 851 -0.19 -36.16 -10.94
CA VAL A 851 0.84 -35.15 -11.17
C VAL A 851 2.17 -35.65 -11.84
N TRP A 852 2.70 -34.98 -12.89
CA TRP A 852 3.55 -35.56 -13.95
C TRP A 852 4.21 -34.50 -14.94
N ARG A 853 5.53 -34.24 -14.97
CA ARG A 853 6.20 -33.20 -15.84
C ARG A 853 6.83 -33.77 -17.09
N ALA A 854 7.13 -32.84 -17.99
CA ALA A 854 7.76 -33.12 -19.24
C ALA A 854 6.65 -33.71 -20.08
N ASP A 855 6.89 -34.96 -20.41
CA ASP A 855 6.43 -35.44 -21.67
C ASP A 855 6.50 -36.96 -21.62
N GLY A 856 5.50 -37.61 -21.00
CA GLY A 856 5.44 -39.08 -20.96
C GLY A 856 6.73 -39.70 -20.41
N THR A 857 7.35 -39.06 -19.42
CA THR A 857 8.67 -39.43 -18.92
C THR A 857 8.76 -39.18 -17.42
N GLY A 858 9.47 -40.03 -16.68
CA GLY A 858 9.95 -39.81 -15.31
C GLY A 858 9.41 -40.81 -14.28
N GLU A 859 9.51 -40.44 -12.99
CA GLU A 859 8.62 -40.93 -11.92
C GLU A 859 7.78 -39.75 -11.40
N PRO A 860 6.55 -39.95 -10.90
CA PRO A 860 5.73 -38.98 -10.17
C PRO A 860 6.11 -39.08 -8.67
N LEU A 861 5.50 -38.35 -7.74
CA LEU A 861 6.10 -38.29 -6.39
C LEU A 861 5.67 -39.40 -5.39
N VAL A 862 5.79 -39.19 -4.08
CA VAL A 862 5.39 -40.12 -2.93
C VAL A 862 2.77 -40.17 -1.44
N LEU A 863 1.91 -39.18 -1.05
CA LEU A 863 0.41 -39.27 -0.87
C LEU A 863 -0.38 -40.06 0.23
N ARG A 864 -0.02 -41.21 0.82
CA ARG A 864 -0.98 -42.14 1.51
C ARG A 864 -1.77 -41.64 2.78
N SER A 865 -2.86 -42.38 3.11
CA SER A 865 -3.65 -42.61 4.38
C SER A 865 -4.56 -41.51 4.99
N HIS A 866 -5.91 -41.65 4.84
CA HIS A 866 -6.95 -40.57 4.68
C HIS A 866 -8.38 -41.24 4.40
N THR A 867 -9.53 -40.59 4.08
CA THR A 867 -11.00 -41.04 4.29
C THR A 867 -12.18 -41.38 3.22
N GLY A 868 -13.08 -40.53 2.58
CA GLY A 868 -14.23 -40.91 1.61
C GLY A 868 -14.63 -40.06 0.28
N PRO A 869 -15.30 -40.57 -0.85
CA PRO A 869 -15.56 -39.71 -2.74
C PRO A 869 -16.38 -38.58 -3.47
N VAL A 870 -16.17 -38.50 -4.82
CA VAL A 870 -15.79 -37.27 -5.60
C VAL A 870 -16.54 -36.93 -6.95
N ARG A 871 -16.37 -35.73 -7.61
CA ARG A 871 -16.69 -35.44 -9.07
C ARG A 871 -15.94 -34.31 -9.93
N SER A 872 -14.83 -33.60 -9.57
CA SER A 872 -14.20 -32.33 -10.17
C SER A 872 -12.72 -32.09 -9.62
N ALA A 873 -11.78 -31.48 -10.35
CA ALA A 873 -10.84 -30.47 -9.85
C ALA A 873 -10.53 -29.51 -11.00
N ALA A 874 -9.87 -28.37 -10.76
CA ALA A 874 -9.24 -27.60 -11.84
C ALA A 874 -8.22 -26.50 -11.46
N PHE A 875 -7.94 -25.55 -12.37
CA PHE A 875 -6.77 -24.69 -12.49
C PHE A 875 -6.94 -23.74 -13.73
N SER A 876 -6.05 -22.82 -14.14
CA SER A 876 -5.23 -21.70 -13.62
C SER A 876 -4.54 -21.05 -14.91
N PRO A 877 -4.63 -19.73 -15.21
CA PRO A 877 -3.84 -18.97 -16.28
C PRO A 877 -2.56 -18.04 -16.12
N ASP A 878 -1.94 -17.75 -14.95
CA ASP A 878 -0.56 -17.12 -14.83
C ASP A 878 0.54 -18.16 -14.62
N GLY A 879 0.73 -18.62 -13.37
CA GLY A 879 1.70 -19.63 -13.04
C GLY A 879 1.24 -20.70 -12.07
N GLN A 880 1.49 -20.42 -10.82
CA GLN A 880 2.22 -21.43 -10.05
C GLN A 880 1.28 -22.40 -9.34
N ARG A 881 -0.03 -22.33 -9.64
CA ARG A 881 -0.96 -22.25 -8.51
C ARG A 881 -2.30 -23.23 -8.55
N LEU A 882 -2.75 -25.37 -7.70
CA LEU A 882 -3.60 -26.57 -7.39
C LEU A 882 -4.53 -26.65 -6.17
N VAL A 883 -5.57 -27.47 -6.35
CA VAL A 883 -6.42 -28.05 -5.29
C VAL A 883 -6.94 -29.46 -5.61
N THR A 884 -7.64 -30.04 -4.65
CA THR A 884 -8.16 -31.40 -4.50
C THR A 884 -9.35 -31.38 -3.49
N SER A 885 -9.97 -32.50 -3.06
CA SER A 885 -11.14 -32.59 -2.12
C SER A 885 -11.70 -34.02 -2.03
N GLY A 886 -12.61 -34.43 -1.13
CA GLY A 886 -13.26 -33.71 -0.04
C GLY A 886 -14.30 -34.50 0.76
N ASP A 887 -15.17 -33.84 1.52
CA ASP A 887 -15.77 -34.44 2.73
C ASP A 887 -15.85 -33.37 3.80
N ASP A 888 -15.35 -33.48 4.99
CA ASP A 888 -14.69 -34.54 5.73
C ASP A 888 -15.62 -35.05 6.86
N GLU A 889 -16.42 -34.24 7.55
CA GLU A 889 -16.05 -33.02 8.29
C GLU A 889 -15.34 -31.96 7.43
N THR A 890 -13.99 -31.89 7.40
CA THR A 890 -13.20 -30.80 6.74
C THR A 890 -11.18 -31.27 4.01
N ALA A 891 -11.21 -30.50 2.85
CA ALA A 891 -11.36 -30.96 1.45
C ALA A 891 -10.69 -30.05 0.34
N GLN A 892 -9.51 -30.33 -0.27
CA GLN A 892 -8.29 -29.54 0.04
C GLN A 892 -7.28 -28.91 -0.98
N VAL A 893 -6.29 -28.13 -0.51
CA VAL A 893 -5.27 -27.26 -1.20
C VAL A 893 -3.77 -27.57 -1.33
N TRP A 894 -3.08 -26.99 -2.34
CA TRP A 894 -1.65 -27.29 -2.58
C TRP A 894 -0.84 -26.20 -3.26
N ARG A 895 0.47 -26.22 -3.01
CA ARG A 895 1.45 -25.70 -3.96
C ARG A 895 1.43 -26.55 -5.21
N ALA A 896 1.60 -25.92 -6.39
CA ALA A 896 2.06 -26.58 -7.63
C ALA A 896 2.90 -27.78 -7.28
N ASP A 897 4.04 -27.45 -6.71
CA ASP A 897 5.13 -28.35 -6.63
C ASP A 897 4.96 -29.40 -5.52
N GLY A 898 3.73 -29.70 -5.10
CA GLY A 898 3.34 -30.55 -3.97
C GLY A 898 3.76 -30.01 -2.60
N THR A 899 4.89 -29.29 -2.58
CA THR A 899 5.65 -28.93 -1.39
C THR A 899 4.87 -28.04 -0.42
N GLY A 900 5.43 -27.91 0.78
CA GLY A 900 4.73 -27.29 1.88
C GLY A 900 3.63 -28.20 2.38
N GLU A 901 2.69 -27.60 3.09
CA GLU A 901 1.74 -28.25 3.97
C GLU A 901 0.59 -27.21 4.22
N PRO A 902 -0.52 -27.60 4.86
CA PRO A 902 -1.83 -27.27 4.30
C PRO A 902 -2.68 -26.01 4.57
N LEU A 903 -3.59 -26.06 5.58
CA LEU A 903 -4.98 -25.51 5.70
C LEU A 903 -6.02 -26.59 6.15
N VAL A 904 -7.25 -26.24 6.59
CA VAL A 904 -8.35 -27.08 7.17
C VAL A 904 -9.79 -26.47 6.97
N LEU A 905 -10.31 -26.22 5.75
CA LEU A 905 -11.53 -25.38 5.49
C LEU A 905 -12.93 -25.91 5.90
N GLN A 906 -13.94 -25.03 6.16
CA GLN A 906 -15.02 -25.22 7.19
C GLN A 906 -16.50 -24.78 6.91
N GLY A 907 -17.41 -25.11 7.86
CA GLY A 907 -18.88 -24.86 7.86
C GLY A 907 -19.63 -25.03 9.20
N HIS A 908 -20.78 -25.75 9.32
CA HIS A 908 -21.24 -26.92 8.54
C HIS A 908 -22.77 -27.28 8.69
N THR A 909 -23.42 -27.88 7.65
CA THR A 909 -24.73 -28.62 7.72
C THR A 909 -25.06 -29.86 6.78
N GLY A 910 -24.56 -30.08 5.53
CA GLY A 910 -24.92 -31.25 4.63
C GLY A 910 -24.38 -31.37 3.14
N PRO A 911 -24.55 -32.56 2.43
CA PRO A 911 -23.93 -33.32 1.24
C PRO A 911 -22.96 -32.95 0.01
N VAL A 912 -23.16 -33.52 -1.24
CA VAL A 912 -22.15 -34.15 -2.19
C VAL A 912 -22.19 -33.81 -3.73
N GLN A 913 -21.07 -33.70 -4.53
CA GLN A 913 -21.02 -33.15 -5.95
C GLN A 913 -19.71 -32.74 -6.86
N SER A 914 -18.94 -31.57 -6.94
CA SER A 914 -18.19 -31.00 -8.17
C SER A 914 -17.36 -29.63 -8.23
N ALA A 915 -16.42 -29.33 -9.23
CA ALA A 915 -15.71 -28.03 -9.67
C ALA A 915 -14.69 -28.02 -10.89
N ALA A 916 -14.46 -26.86 -11.59
CA ALA A 916 -13.52 -26.63 -12.74
C ALA A 916 -13.10 -25.12 -13.10
N PHE A 917 -12.11 -24.70 -13.96
CA PHE A 917 -11.68 -23.25 -14.21
C PHE A 917 -11.42 -22.70 -15.67
N SER A 918 -10.93 -21.45 -15.95
CA SER A 918 -10.81 -20.20 -15.10
C SER A 918 -9.61 -19.18 -15.21
N PRO A 919 -9.62 -18.08 -16.04
CA PRO A 919 -8.49 -17.09 -16.29
C PRO A 919 -7.87 -15.81 -15.50
N ASP A 920 -8.22 -15.16 -14.33
CA ASP A 920 -7.30 -14.09 -13.68
C ASP A 920 -6.63 -14.15 -12.23
N GLY A 921 -7.20 -14.52 -11.04
CA GLY A 921 -6.31 -14.79 -9.86
C GLY A 921 -6.74 -14.87 -8.38
N GLN A 922 -7.40 -13.87 -7.80
CA GLN A 922 -7.19 -13.51 -6.38
C GLN A 922 -8.29 -13.87 -5.36
N HIS A 923 -9.36 -14.55 -5.76
CA HIS A 923 -10.62 -14.45 -5.00
C HIS A 923 -11.70 -15.42 -5.54
N LEU A 924 -12.17 -16.44 -4.79
CA LEU A 924 -12.32 -17.73 -5.48
C LEU A 924 -13.42 -18.78 -5.03
N VAL A 925 -14.17 -19.50 -5.89
CA VAL A 925 -15.42 -20.27 -5.52
C VAL A 925 -15.45 -21.80 -5.71
N THR A 926 -16.42 -22.37 -5.02
CA THR A 926 -16.57 -23.67 -4.46
C THR A 926 -18.03 -24.16 -4.53
N ALA A 927 -18.25 -25.45 -4.75
CA ALA A 927 -19.57 -26.04 -4.86
C ALA A 927 -19.62 -27.32 -4.04
N GLY A 928 -20.23 -27.40 -2.87
CA GLY A 928 -20.74 -26.41 -1.93
C GLY A 928 -21.99 -26.82 -1.18
N ASN A 929 -22.62 -27.90 -1.66
CA ASN A 929 -23.85 -28.51 -1.21
C ASN A 929 -24.70 -27.51 -0.51
N ASP A 930 -24.67 -27.51 0.81
CA ASP A 930 -25.86 -27.32 1.59
C ASP A 930 -26.67 -26.04 1.36
N GLY A 931 -26.18 -25.02 0.66
CA GLY A 931 -27.07 -24.02 0.10
C GLY A 931 -26.69 -23.48 -1.28
N THR A 932 -25.48 -23.27 -1.70
CA THR A 932 -24.31 -22.95 -0.94
C THR A 932 -23.15 -23.01 -1.90
N ALA A 933 -23.19 -22.20 -2.95
CA ALA A 933 -22.01 -21.73 -3.61
C ALA A 933 -21.23 -20.93 -2.57
N ARG A 934 -19.91 -21.03 -2.43
CA ARG A 934 -19.29 -20.50 -1.18
C ARG A 934 -18.04 -19.69 -1.39
N SER A 935 -17.81 -18.77 -0.46
CA SER A 935 -17.22 -17.49 -0.80
C SER A 935 -16.11 -16.98 0.12
N TRP A 936 -14.89 -16.80 -0.38
CA TRP A 936 -13.75 -16.71 0.52
C TRP A 936 -12.41 -16.23 -0.15
N PRO A 937 -11.48 -15.59 0.60
CA PRO A 937 -10.26 -14.87 0.13
C PRO A 937 -8.99 -15.67 -0.19
N LEU A 938 -8.13 -15.13 -1.07
CA LEU A 938 -6.83 -15.73 -1.42
C LEU A 938 -5.59 -14.92 -1.08
N LEU A 939 -5.70 -13.62 -0.88
CA LEU A 939 -4.53 -12.80 -0.57
C LEU A 939 -4.35 -12.64 0.93
N SER A 940 -5.45 -12.47 1.67
CA SER A 940 -5.44 -12.21 3.11
C SER A 940 -4.77 -13.33 3.95
N ILE A 941 -5.09 -14.58 3.62
CA ILE A 941 -4.77 -15.73 4.48
C ILE A 941 -3.24 -16.05 4.49
N PRO A 942 -2.55 -16.08 3.33
CA PRO A 942 -0.40 -16.17 3.31
C PRO A 942 0.22 -15.03 4.05
N GLU A 943 -0.46 -13.90 4.09
CA GLU A 943 0.10 -12.67 4.64
C GLU A 943 -0.05 -12.73 6.15
N LEU A 944 -1.23 -13.11 6.62
CA LEU A 944 -1.45 -13.37 8.04
C LEU A 944 -0.53 -14.49 8.57
N GLN A 945 -0.31 -15.54 7.78
CA GLN A 945 0.56 -16.65 8.20
C GLN A 945 2.06 -16.40 8.02
N ARG A 946 2.47 -15.58 7.05
CA ARG A 946 3.82 -15.05 6.93
C ARG A 946 4.12 -14.19 8.18
N HIS A 947 3.23 -13.28 8.54
CA HIS A 947 3.32 -12.53 9.80
C HIS A 947 3.34 -13.45 11.05
N LEU A 948 2.52 -14.50 11.11
CA LEU A 948 2.54 -15.46 12.23
C LEU A 948 3.81 -16.34 12.27
N ARG A 949 4.47 -16.58 11.13
CA ARG A 949 5.70 -17.38 11.04
C ARG A 949 6.96 -16.55 11.29
N ASP A 950 7.03 -15.38 10.65
CA ASP A 950 8.27 -14.64 10.41
C ASP A 950 8.43 -13.44 11.38
N ASP A 951 7.32 -12.81 11.82
CA ASP A 951 7.34 -11.65 12.75
C ASP A 951 7.07 -12.04 14.23
N ASN A 952 7.02 -13.33 14.55
CA ASN A 952 6.52 -13.82 15.84
C ASN A 952 7.63 -14.03 16.90
N LYS A 953 7.56 -13.24 17.99
CA LYS A 953 8.50 -13.30 19.14
C LYS A 953 8.06 -14.23 20.29
N ASP A 954 6.81 -14.69 20.26
CA ASP A 954 6.26 -15.59 21.28
C ASP A 954 6.01 -16.98 20.67
N CYS A 955 7.11 -17.55 20.19
CA CYS A 955 7.30 -18.89 19.64
C CYS A 955 6.04 -19.77 19.69
N LEU A 956 5.32 -19.84 18.55
CA LEU A 956 4.18 -20.74 18.38
C LEU A 956 4.54 -22.16 18.87
N THR A 957 3.76 -22.70 19.81
CA THR A 957 3.90 -24.08 20.26
C THR A 957 3.75 -25.05 19.07
N PRO A 958 4.36 -26.25 19.13
CA PRO A 958 4.32 -27.20 18.03
C PRO A 958 2.90 -27.45 17.51
N ASP A 959 1.94 -27.70 18.41
CA ASP A 959 0.54 -27.93 18.08
C ASP A 959 -0.06 -26.77 17.26
N LEU A 960 0.22 -25.51 17.62
CA LEU A 960 -0.26 -24.35 16.87
C LEU A 960 0.48 -24.16 15.54
N ARG A 961 1.75 -24.59 15.42
CA ARG A 961 2.47 -24.62 14.14
C ARG A 961 1.96 -25.75 13.24
N GLU A 962 1.55 -26.87 13.81
CA GLU A 962 0.95 -28.02 13.12
C GLU A 962 -0.47 -27.69 12.65
N THR A 963 -1.33 -27.18 13.52
CA THR A 963 -2.74 -26.88 13.19
C THR A 963 -2.89 -25.63 12.34
N TYR A 964 -2.00 -24.62 12.43
CA TYR A 964 -2.24 -23.30 11.82
C TYR A 964 -1.12 -22.71 10.94
N LEU A 965 0.12 -23.21 11.01
CA LEU A 965 1.17 -22.94 10.00
C LEU A 965 1.51 -24.18 9.17
N TYR A 966 0.87 -25.30 9.49
CA TYR A 966 1.05 -26.61 8.91
C TYR A 966 2.50 -26.98 8.71
N GLU A 967 3.22 -27.00 9.81
CA GLU A 967 4.55 -27.56 9.83
C GLU A 967 4.41 -28.97 10.40
N LYS A 968 4.94 -29.99 9.72
CA LYS A 968 4.94 -31.37 10.26
C LYS A 968 5.53 -31.36 11.67
N GLU A 969 4.99 -32.17 12.59
CA GLU A 969 5.39 -32.29 14.01
C GLU A 969 6.89 -32.13 14.27
N SER A 970 7.74 -32.86 13.55
CA SER A 970 9.20 -32.78 13.68
C SER A 970 9.78 -31.40 13.32
N ARG A 971 9.23 -30.73 12.29
CA ARG A 971 9.61 -29.39 11.85
C ARG A 971 8.97 -28.30 12.72
N ALA A 972 7.74 -28.51 13.18
CA ALA A 972 7.05 -27.64 14.15
C ALA A 972 7.82 -27.58 15.48
N ARG A 973 8.18 -28.74 16.04
CA ARG A 973 9.06 -28.85 17.21
C ARG A 973 10.45 -28.27 16.94
N GLY A 974 11.04 -28.54 15.78
CA GLY A 974 12.35 -28.01 15.40
C GLY A 974 12.39 -26.47 15.28
N HIS A 975 11.37 -25.87 14.66
CA HIS A 975 11.24 -24.41 14.56
C HIS A 975 10.85 -23.76 15.90
N TYR A 976 10.00 -24.41 16.72
CA TYR A 976 9.70 -23.96 18.08
C TYR A 976 10.96 -23.92 18.96
N ALA A 977 11.72 -25.01 19.01
CA ALA A 977 12.99 -25.09 19.73
C ALA A 977 14.11 -24.23 19.10
N GLY A 978 14.01 -23.89 17.81
CA GLY A 978 14.85 -22.86 17.19
C GLY A 978 14.54 -21.47 17.75
N CYS A 979 13.27 -21.08 17.72
CA CYS A 979 12.77 -19.79 18.22
C CYS A 979 13.05 -19.60 19.73
N GLU A 980 12.77 -20.60 20.56
CA GLU A 980 13.00 -20.52 22.01
C GLU A 980 14.50 -20.40 22.34
N ARG A 981 15.40 -20.99 21.55
CA ARG A 981 16.85 -20.74 21.64
C ARG A 981 17.24 -19.33 21.16
N THR A 982 16.70 -18.85 20.04
CA THR A 982 16.93 -17.47 19.56
C THR A 982 16.47 -16.40 20.55
N HIS A 983 15.49 -16.71 21.41
CA HIS A 983 15.01 -15.83 22.47
C HIS A 983 15.52 -16.18 23.88
N GLY A 984 16.47 -17.11 24.01
CA GLY A 984 17.14 -17.44 25.28
C GLY A 984 16.24 -18.09 26.35
N ARG A 985 15.14 -18.73 25.93
CA ARG A 985 14.14 -19.38 26.80
C ARG A 985 14.36 -20.89 26.95
N SER A 986 15.08 -21.50 26.01
CA SER A 986 15.60 -22.87 26.11
C SER A 986 17.07 -22.89 25.71
N THR A 987 17.88 -23.76 26.32
CA THR A 987 19.26 -24.08 25.92
C THR A 987 19.30 -25.11 24.80
#